data_AF-A0AAD5LW98-F1
#
_entry.id   AF-A0AAD5LW98-F1
#
_cell.length_a   1.000
_cell.length_b   1.000
_cell.length_c   1.000
_cell.angle_alpha   90.00
_cell.angle_beta   90.00
_cell.angle_gamma   90.00
#
_symmetry.space_group_name_H-M   'P 1'
#
loop_
_entity.id
_entity.type
_entity.pdbx_description
1 polymer ?
#
loop_
_entity_poly.entity_id
_entity_poly.type
_entity_poly.pdbx_seq_one_letter_code
_entity_poly.pdbx_strand_id
1 'polypeptide(L)'
;MSDRNLLKKLDSQQDQLKLYERKLKDLVRAYKSLDAEKNALQTALDSIVSEASADTPQPESSAQREKSDCRLKEAIATLTKENSKKEAAFLSDKKILLTENASLKEQLKKATENLALAENTVKTVQQNLQKVESDREKELLDHGKVVAEMQTRYAKEHHLLEARTKEIASLSKKIGQKDETISQLKSRETELISEIAALSKDLQEVTAKAHHMPSIQILKDEMANLKVDHERELVDAVMKTRNTTQLEEQSRASAKIIELEEKNLHLLTVIARSEQARNDVYDAYIQSQSEKAALTEQLTTLHEAQDFNSTNDPVYRLKSAIVEIREKQPDFNIFALTGPHPDVARLQVELTKLRAEYEQCKSRLGAGCASNTQFLSSSAVPNEERFRDVVEQFQIKIQNLTAAHAKDKALYEKASRDLHGRISELEQREEQRVIDMRREMNNRISEMELEMQKQRSRTVDVVTEKERELEAARSVLMSLRHEQMTAPADPSQAGKCSLSRKMSSEYQRLSDRRCSTRSRRSVDALSVNSMDAPSTFSPDVNGFPISIATESRNIFYEEELLKKEREIQELRNVSQEHGYRLREMEQAAIVKELEHHKMIESMREEITELKNKLVLLSTGGEMEYLRNIFIQFIHSNNSSAKKNILRAMGMALKLTPNEMKIIDSK
;
A
#
# COMPACT_ATOMS: atom_id res chain seq x y z
N MET A 1 19.09 -6.84 83.80
CA MET A 1 20.19 -5.90 83.52
C MET A 1 21.09 -6.54 82.49
N SER A 2 21.39 -5.87 81.37
CA SER A 2 22.24 -6.43 80.32
C SER A 2 23.66 -6.67 80.84
N ASP A 3 24.31 -7.78 80.46
CA ASP A 3 25.68 -8.14 80.83
C ASP A 3 26.68 -6.98 80.61
N ARG A 4 26.40 -6.13 79.61
CA ARG A 4 27.17 -4.92 79.31
C ARG A 4 27.12 -3.86 80.42
N ASN A 5 26.02 -3.75 81.15
CA ASN A 5 25.90 -2.84 82.29
C ASN A 5 26.60 -3.39 83.53
N LEU A 6 26.66 -4.72 83.68
CA LEU A 6 27.42 -5.35 84.76
C LEU A 6 28.93 -5.17 84.54
N LEU A 7 29.40 -5.38 83.30
CA LEU A 7 30.81 -5.20 82.92
C LEU A 7 31.28 -3.77 83.21
N LYS A 8 30.51 -2.75 82.78
CA LYS A 8 30.82 -1.35 83.05
C LYS A 8 30.92 -1.03 84.55
N LYS A 9 30.07 -1.65 85.37
CA LYS A 9 30.10 -1.45 86.81
C LYS A 9 31.34 -2.09 87.43
N LEU A 10 31.72 -3.28 86.96
CA LEU A 10 32.92 -4.01 87.37
C LEU A 10 34.19 -3.23 87.02
N ASP A 11 34.29 -2.69 85.79
CA ASP A 11 35.38 -1.83 85.36
C ASP A 11 35.49 -0.57 86.24
N SER A 12 34.36 0.09 86.52
CA SER A 12 34.34 1.27 87.39
C SER A 12 34.82 0.97 88.82
N GLN A 13 34.46 -0.19 89.35
CA GLN A 13 34.87 -0.63 90.69
C GLN A 13 36.37 -0.99 90.71
N GLN A 14 36.88 -1.58 89.64
CA GLN A 14 38.30 -1.89 89.50
C GLN A 14 39.16 -0.64 89.38
N ASP A 15 38.70 0.39 88.70
CA ASP A 15 39.37 1.69 88.64
C ASP A 15 39.36 2.41 90.00
N GLN A 16 38.26 2.32 90.74
CA GLN A 16 38.18 2.84 92.11
C GLN A 16 39.16 2.12 93.05
N LEU A 17 39.28 0.79 92.97
CA LEU A 17 40.23 0.02 93.76
C LEU A 17 41.68 0.42 93.45
N LYS A 18 42.03 0.57 92.17
CA LYS A 18 43.37 1.06 91.77
C LYS A 18 43.67 2.46 92.32
N LEU A 19 42.66 3.32 92.39
CA LEU A 19 42.79 4.66 92.97
C LEU A 19 43.04 4.59 94.47
N TYR A 20 42.28 3.76 95.20
CA TYR A 20 42.48 3.58 96.65
C TYR A 20 43.83 2.93 96.97
N GLU A 21 44.27 1.97 96.17
CA GLU A 21 45.59 1.36 96.32
C GLU A 21 46.73 2.38 96.16
N ARG A 22 46.63 3.27 95.16
CA ARG A 22 47.59 4.38 94.98
C ARG A 22 47.60 5.32 96.19
N LYS A 23 46.42 5.76 96.64
CA LYS A 23 46.30 6.63 97.82
C LYS A 23 46.87 5.98 99.08
N LEU A 24 46.64 4.67 99.28
CA LEU A 24 47.18 3.94 100.43
C LEU A 24 48.70 3.83 100.36
N LYS A 25 49.28 3.56 99.19
CA LYS A 25 50.75 3.55 99.00
C LYS A 25 51.37 4.90 99.34
N ASP A 26 50.73 6.00 98.94
CA ASP A 26 51.22 7.34 99.25
C ASP A 26 51.04 7.68 100.73
N LEU A 27 49.94 7.27 101.36
CA LEU A 27 49.75 7.40 102.82
C LEU A 27 50.81 6.64 103.61
N VAL A 28 51.10 5.39 103.22
CA VAL A 28 52.16 4.57 103.84
C VAL A 28 53.53 5.21 103.67
N ARG A 29 53.81 5.79 102.49
CA ARG A 29 55.07 6.52 102.23
C ARG A 29 55.19 7.76 103.12
N ALA A 30 54.11 8.54 103.25
CA ALA A 30 54.06 9.69 104.13
C ALA A 30 54.25 9.27 105.60
N TYR A 31 53.62 8.18 106.03
CA TYR A 31 53.75 7.66 107.39
C TYR A 31 55.18 7.18 107.69
N LYS A 32 55.85 6.52 106.73
CA LYS A 32 57.27 6.14 106.86
C LYS A 32 58.20 7.35 106.93
N SER A 33 57.91 8.41 106.16
CA SER A 33 58.67 9.67 106.23
C SER A 33 58.48 10.35 107.59
N LEU A 34 57.24 10.39 108.08
CA LEU A 34 56.90 10.97 109.38
C LEU A 34 57.53 10.17 110.53
N ASP A 35 57.56 8.84 110.44
CA ASP A 35 58.23 7.99 111.42
C ASP A 35 59.75 8.19 111.40
N ALA A 36 60.36 8.38 110.22
CA ALA A 36 61.77 8.74 110.09
C ALA A 36 62.08 10.11 110.71
N GLU A 37 61.23 11.12 110.48
CA GLU A 37 61.35 12.44 111.12
C GLU A 37 61.18 12.35 112.64
N LYS A 38 60.18 11.59 113.12
CA LYS A 38 59.97 11.33 114.55
C LYS A 38 61.20 10.66 115.17
N ASN A 39 61.79 9.66 114.51
CA ASN A 39 63.00 8.98 114.98
C ASN A 39 64.21 9.93 114.99
N ALA A 40 64.36 10.79 113.97
CA ALA A 40 65.42 11.80 113.94
C ALA A 40 65.27 12.84 115.07
N LEU A 41 64.03 13.29 115.32
CA LEU A 41 63.72 14.20 116.43
C LEU A 41 63.90 13.54 117.79
N GLN A 42 63.51 12.27 117.96
CA GLN A 42 63.76 11.52 119.19
C GLN A 42 65.26 11.33 119.44
N THR A 43 66.04 11.05 118.39
CA THR A 43 67.51 10.96 118.49
C THR A 43 68.13 12.30 118.89
N ALA A 44 67.60 13.42 118.38
CA ALA A 44 68.02 14.76 118.79
C ALA A 44 67.63 15.06 120.24
N LEU A 45 66.43 14.65 120.66
CA LEU A 45 65.92 14.84 122.03
C LEU A 45 66.71 14.01 123.04
N ASP A 46 66.99 12.73 122.77
CA ASP A 46 67.76 11.85 123.64
C ASP A 46 69.20 12.36 123.80
N SER A 47 69.77 13.00 122.76
CA SER A 47 71.07 13.67 122.85
C SER A 47 71.04 14.90 123.76
N ILE A 48 69.94 15.66 123.78
CA ILE A 48 69.75 16.82 124.68
C ILE A 48 69.49 16.34 126.13
N VAL A 49 68.75 15.24 126.30
CA VAL A 49 68.45 14.67 127.62
C VAL A 49 69.69 14.01 128.25
N SER A 50 70.55 13.36 127.46
CA SER A 50 71.87 12.90 127.94
C SER A 50 72.83 14.04 128.32
N GLU A 51 72.63 15.25 127.81
CA GLU A 51 73.34 16.45 128.29
C GLU A 51 72.75 17.01 129.60
N ALA A 52 71.49 16.69 129.92
CA ALA A 52 70.80 17.17 131.13
C ALA A 52 70.95 16.24 132.36
N SER A 53 71.44 15.00 132.21
CA SER A 53 71.51 14.00 133.29
C SER A 53 72.92 13.65 133.79
N ALA A 54 73.94 14.46 133.49
CA ALA A 54 75.30 14.31 134.03
C ALA A 54 75.66 15.52 134.91
N ASP A 55 75.06 15.57 136.10
CA ASP A 55 75.33 16.59 137.12
C ASP A 55 76.56 16.18 137.96
N THR A 56 77.76 16.62 137.56
CA THR A 56 78.93 16.75 138.46
C THR A 56 79.87 17.84 137.91
N PRO A 57 80.27 18.85 138.70
CA PRO A 57 80.91 20.06 138.18
C PRO A 57 82.43 19.84 137.97
N GLN A 58 82.85 19.82 136.71
CA GLN A 58 84.25 19.99 136.29
C GLN A 58 84.29 20.71 134.92
N PRO A 59 85.38 21.43 134.62
CA PRO A 59 85.37 22.54 133.68
C PRO A 59 85.07 22.05 132.26
N GLU A 60 84.23 22.82 131.57
CA GLU A 60 83.87 22.62 130.17
C GLU A 60 85.10 22.26 129.34
N SER A 61 85.12 21.04 128.79
CA SER A 61 85.94 20.79 127.62
C SER A 61 85.22 21.42 126.43
N SER A 62 85.89 22.35 125.74
CA SER A 62 85.46 22.92 124.46
C SER A 62 84.99 21.84 123.46
N ALA A 63 85.50 20.62 123.60
CA ALA A 63 85.17 19.47 122.79
C ALA A 63 83.69 18.99 122.89
N GLN A 64 82.93 19.35 123.93
CA GLN A 64 81.53 18.90 124.09
C GLN A 64 80.53 19.91 123.49
N ARG A 65 80.74 21.22 123.71
CA ARG A 65 80.00 22.30 123.03
C ARG A 65 80.30 22.37 121.53
N GLU A 66 81.55 22.12 121.12
CA GLU A 66 81.89 22.06 119.69
C GLU A 66 81.18 20.89 119.01
N LYS A 67 80.99 19.75 119.70
CA LYS A 67 80.24 18.59 119.16
C LYS A 67 78.75 18.88 119.01
N SER A 68 78.11 19.57 119.97
CA SER A 68 76.70 19.95 119.86
C SER A 68 76.48 21.00 118.76
N ASP A 69 77.36 21.99 118.67
CA ASP A 69 77.30 23.04 117.65
C ASP A 69 77.59 22.50 116.24
N CYS A 70 78.52 21.56 116.11
CA CYS A 70 78.75 20.84 114.84
C CYS A 70 77.52 20.05 114.40
N ARG A 71 76.84 19.35 115.32
CA ARG A 71 75.61 18.60 115.03
C ARG A 71 74.44 19.48 114.63
N LEU A 72 74.26 20.63 115.29
CA LEU A 72 73.23 21.62 114.92
C LEU A 72 73.52 22.23 113.55
N LYS A 73 74.78 22.56 113.25
CA LYS A 73 75.19 23.05 111.92
C LYS A 73 74.95 21.99 110.84
N GLU A 74 75.22 20.72 111.12
CA GLU A 74 74.89 19.59 110.23
C GLU A 74 73.38 19.42 110.02
N ALA A 75 72.57 19.55 111.08
CA ALA A 75 71.11 19.50 111.01
C ALA A 75 70.50 20.67 110.20
N ILE A 76 71.02 21.89 110.39
CA ILE A 76 70.59 23.07 109.61
C ILE A 76 71.02 22.93 108.15
N ALA A 77 72.24 22.45 107.88
CA ALA A 77 72.71 22.22 106.51
C ALA A 77 71.87 21.15 105.79
N THR A 78 71.52 20.07 106.48
CA THR A 78 70.65 19.02 105.92
C THR A 78 69.23 19.53 105.69
N LEU A 79 68.63 20.24 106.64
CA LEU A 79 67.31 20.88 106.46
C LEU A 79 67.31 21.91 105.33
N THR A 80 68.36 22.73 105.20
CA THR A 80 68.47 23.73 104.12
C THR A 80 68.59 23.05 102.76
N LYS A 81 69.39 21.97 102.67
CA LYS A 81 69.52 21.15 101.46
C LYS A 81 68.21 20.45 101.11
N GLU A 82 67.51 19.93 102.10
CA GLU A 82 66.22 19.29 101.89
C GLU A 82 65.12 20.28 101.50
N ASN A 83 65.12 21.48 102.08
CA ASN A 83 64.20 22.55 101.71
C ASN A 83 64.46 23.04 100.29
N SER A 84 65.73 23.28 99.92
CA SER A 84 66.10 23.62 98.54
C SER A 84 65.72 22.51 97.55
N LYS A 85 65.86 21.24 97.92
CA LYS A 85 65.42 20.10 97.11
C LYS A 85 63.90 20.06 96.95
N LYS A 86 63.14 20.30 98.02
CA LYS A 86 61.66 20.38 98.00
C LYS A 86 61.18 21.55 97.16
N GLU A 87 61.82 22.72 97.27
CA GLU A 87 61.50 23.91 96.48
C GLU A 87 61.82 23.71 94.98
N ALA A 88 62.97 23.12 94.66
CA ALA A 88 63.31 22.78 93.28
C ALA A 88 62.34 21.75 92.67
N ALA A 89 61.92 20.74 93.44
CA ALA A 89 60.90 19.78 93.02
C ALA A 89 59.55 20.47 92.78
N PHE A 90 59.12 21.35 93.69
CA PHE A 90 57.88 22.11 93.54
C PHE A 90 57.89 23.00 92.29
N LEU A 91 59.00 23.70 92.02
CA LEU A 91 59.13 24.52 90.81
C LEU A 91 59.11 23.68 89.52
N SER A 92 59.73 22.49 89.55
CA SER A 92 59.68 21.53 88.45
C SER A 92 58.25 21.05 88.19
N ASP A 93 57.54 20.62 89.24
CA ASP A 93 56.15 20.16 89.16
C ASP A 93 55.21 21.27 88.68
N LYS A 94 55.38 22.50 89.19
CA LYS A 94 54.63 23.68 88.73
C LYS A 94 54.82 23.91 87.23
N LYS A 95 56.06 23.78 86.73
CA LYS A 95 56.36 23.92 85.30
C LYS A 95 55.70 22.81 84.48
N ILE A 96 55.79 21.56 84.92
CA ILE A 96 55.15 20.41 84.25
C ILE A 96 53.64 20.62 84.17
N LEU A 97 53.00 20.97 85.29
CA LEU A 97 51.57 21.22 85.34
C LEU A 97 51.13 22.35 84.42
N LEU A 98 51.90 23.44 84.34
CA LEU A 98 51.59 24.53 83.41
C LEU A 98 51.68 24.09 81.94
N THR A 99 52.69 23.29 81.58
CA THR A 99 52.82 22.76 80.22
C THR A 99 51.73 21.76 79.87
N GLU A 100 51.33 20.90 80.82
CA GLU A 100 50.22 19.97 80.66
C GLU A 100 48.88 20.70 80.54
N ASN A 101 48.66 21.74 81.34
CA ASN A 101 47.44 22.55 81.25
C ASN A 101 47.33 23.27 79.90
N ALA A 102 48.46 23.76 79.36
CA ALA A 102 48.52 24.36 78.04
C ALA A 102 48.22 23.34 76.93
N SER A 103 48.82 22.13 77.00
CA SER A 103 48.58 21.09 76.00
C SER A 103 47.14 20.56 76.05
N LEU A 104 46.56 20.40 77.24
CA LEU A 104 45.15 20.01 77.41
C LEU A 104 44.19 21.07 76.86
N LYS A 105 44.47 22.36 77.06
CA LYS A 105 43.66 23.45 76.47
C LYS A 105 43.70 23.42 74.94
N GLU A 106 44.87 23.17 74.36
CA GLU A 106 45.01 23.05 72.91
C GLU A 106 44.28 21.81 72.36
N GLN A 107 44.39 20.67 73.04
CA GLN A 107 43.64 19.46 72.69
C GLN A 107 42.13 19.68 72.78
N LEU A 108 41.65 20.37 73.82
CA LEU A 108 40.23 20.69 73.98
C LEU A 108 39.73 21.61 72.86
N LYS A 109 40.52 22.62 72.48
CA LYS A 109 40.20 23.49 71.34
C LYS A 109 40.09 22.70 70.03
N LYS A 110 41.09 21.85 69.73
CA LYS A 110 41.07 20.98 68.53
C LYS A 110 39.87 20.03 68.55
N ALA A 111 39.53 19.46 69.71
CA ALA A 111 38.37 18.60 69.86
C ALA A 111 37.06 19.36 69.60
N THR A 112 36.92 20.60 70.07
CA THR A 112 35.74 21.43 69.80
C THR A 112 35.60 21.82 68.34
N GLU A 113 36.70 22.15 67.65
CA GLU A 113 36.69 22.45 66.21
C GLU A 113 36.31 21.22 65.39
N ASN A 114 36.88 20.06 65.72
CA ASN A 114 36.52 18.79 65.07
C ASN A 114 35.05 18.41 65.30
N LEU A 115 34.52 18.65 66.50
CA LEU A 115 33.11 18.41 66.80
C LEU A 115 32.20 19.31 65.94
N ALA A 116 32.52 20.59 65.83
CA ALA A 116 31.75 21.52 64.99
C ALA A 116 31.78 21.13 63.50
N LEU A 117 32.92 20.66 63.00
CA LEU A 117 33.04 20.13 61.64
C LEU A 117 32.17 18.87 61.45
N ALA A 118 32.20 17.95 62.42
CA ALA A 118 31.37 16.74 62.39
C ALA A 118 29.87 17.06 62.47
N GLU A 119 29.46 18.04 63.26
CA GLU A 119 28.06 18.50 63.31
C GLU A 119 27.60 19.06 61.96
N ASN A 120 28.45 19.84 61.28
CA ASN A 120 28.13 20.38 59.97
C ASN A 120 28.04 19.28 58.90
N THR A 121 28.92 18.28 58.92
CA THR A 121 28.82 17.15 57.98
C THR A 121 27.57 16.32 58.23
N VAL A 122 27.21 16.08 59.50
CA VAL A 122 25.96 15.38 59.87
C VAL A 122 24.74 16.14 59.37
N LYS A 123 24.68 17.47 59.54
CA LYS A 123 23.58 18.30 59.02
C LYS A 123 23.45 18.21 57.50
N THR A 124 24.56 18.28 56.78
CA THR A 124 24.57 18.15 55.31
C THR A 124 24.09 16.76 54.87
N VAL A 125 24.55 15.69 55.54
CA VAL A 125 24.10 14.32 55.25
C VAL A 125 22.61 14.15 55.56
N GLN A 126 22.11 14.73 56.65
CA GLN A 126 20.68 14.71 56.99
C GLN A 126 19.81 15.38 55.91
N GLN A 127 20.22 16.55 55.42
CA GLN A 127 19.52 17.26 54.34
C GLN A 127 19.52 16.46 53.03
N ASN A 128 20.67 15.86 52.69
CA ASN A 128 20.77 15.01 51.50
C ASN A 128 19.89 13.77 51.62
N LEU A 129 19.85 13.13 52.80
CA LEU A 129 18.99 11.98 53.05
C LEU A 129 17.52 12.33 52.87
N GLN A 130 17.06 13.45 53.46
CA GLN A 130 15.68 13.92 53.32
C GLN A 130 15.29 14.19 51.86
N LYS A 131 16.21 14.75 51.07
CA LYS A 131 15.97 14.96 49.63
C LYS A 131 15.82 13.64 48.88
N VAL A 132 16.71 12.68 49.12
CA VAL A 132 16.65 11.34 48.51
C VAL A 132 15.36 10.62 48.89
N GLU A 133 14.91 10.74 50.13
CA GLU A 133 13.64 10.16 50.59
C GLU A 133 12.44 10.76 49.84
N SER A 134 12.38 12.10 49.69
CA SER A 134 11.35 12.80 48.90
C SER A 134 11.37 12.37 47.43
N ASP A 135 12.56 12.30 46.81
CA ASP A 135 12.68 11.93 45.40
C ASP A 135 12.27 10.47 45.18
N ARG A 136 12.63 9.57 46.10
CA ARG A 136 12.19 8.16 46.08
C ARG A 136 10.68 8.03 46.25
N GLU A 137 10.03 8.84 47.08
CA GLU A 137 8.58 8.85 47.23
C GLU A 137 7.87 9.27 45.94
N LYS A 138 8.38 10.32 45.27
CA LYS A 138 7.87 10.74 43.95
C LYS A 138 8.03 9.65 42.90
N GLU A 139 9.20 9.01 42.82
CA GLU A 139 9.44 7.89 41.91
C GLU A 139 8.48 6.72 42.17
N LEU A 140 8.24 6.37 43.43
CA LEU A 140 7.27 5.32 43.79
C LEU A 140 5.84 5.67 43.38
N LEU A 141 5.42 6.94 43.55
CA LEU A 141 4.12 7.41 43.11
C LEU A 141 3.97 7.34 41.59
N ASP A 142 5.00 7.75 40.84
CA ASP A 142 4.97 7.71 39.38
C ASP A 142 5.01 6.27 38.85
N HIS A 143 5.81 5.39 39.45
CA HIS A 143 5.74 3.96 39.17
C HIS A 143 4.36 3.38 39.44
N GLY A 144 3.71 3.77 40.54
CA GLY A 144 2.33 3.40 40.85
C GLY A 144 1.34 3.81 39.75
N LYS A 145 1.45 5.04 39.24
CA LYS A 145 0.62 5.54 38.12
C LYS A 145 0.85 4.71 36.85
N VAL A 146 2.11 4.46 36.48
CA VAL A 146 2.45 3.66 35.29
C VAL A 146 1.91 2.25 35.39
N VAL A 147 2.01 1.60 36.56
CA VAL A 147 1.44 0.26 36.78
C VAL A 147 -0.08 0.28 36.68
N ALA A 148 -0.76 1.28 37.25
CA ALA A 148 -2.21 1.41 37.15
C ALA A 148 -2.68 1.65 35.71
N GLU A 149 -1.97 2.47 34.93
CA GLU A 149 -2.23 2.67 33.51
C GLU A 149 -2.00 1.40 32.70
N MET A 150 -0.90 0.68 32.97
CA MET A 150 -0.60 -0.59 32.30
C MET A 150 -1.67 -1.64 32.59
N GLN A 151 -2.12 -1.77 33.84
CA GLN A 151 -3.22 -2.66 34.23
C GLN A 151 -4.53 -2.28 33.52
N THR A 152 -4.83 -0.98 33.43
CA THR A 152 -6.02 -0.49 32.73
C THR A 152 -5.96 -0.80 31.23
N ARG A 153 -4.80 -0.61 30.59
CA ARG A 153 -4.59 -0.95 29.17
C ARG A 153 -4.70 -2.44 28.95
N TYR A 154 -4.08 -3.25 29.80
CA TYR A 154 -4.16 -4.71 29.74
C TYR A 154 -5.61 -5.19 29.86
N ALA A 155 -6.39 -4.66 30.80
CA ALA A 155 -7.80 -5.01 30.95
C ALA A 155 -8.62 -4.65 29.69
N LYS A 156 -8.40 -3.45 29.12
CA LYS A 156 -9.05 -3.03 27.87
C LYS A 156 -8.68 -3.93 26.69
N GLU A 157 -7.40 -4.25 26.54
CA GLU A 157 -6.90 -5.12 25.48
C GLU A 157 -7.45 -6.54 25.62
N HIS A 158 -7.48 -7.08 26.83
CA HIS A 158 -8.08 -8.38 27.12
C HIS A 158 -9.56 -8.42 26.74
N HIS A 159 -10.35 -7.40 27.12
CA HIS A 159 -11.75 -7.31 26.72
C HIS A 159 -11.94 -7.21 25.21
N LEU A 160 -11.07 -6.46 24.52
CA LEU A 160 -11.11 -6.34 23.06
C LEU A 160 -10.79 -7.68 22.38
N LEU A 161 -9.79 -8.40 22.88
CA LEU A 161 -9.42 -9.74 22.42
C LEU A 161 -10.55 -10.74 22.63
N GLU A 162 -11.21 -10.71 23.80
CA GLU A 162 -12.40 -11.54 24.06
C GLU A 162 -13.57 -11.21 23.12
N ALA A 163 -13.78 -9.93 22.81
CA ALA A 163 -14.81 -9.52 21.85
C ALA A 163 -14.51 -10.02 20.43
N ARG A 164 -13.26 -9.85 19.96
CA ARG A 164 -12.83 -10.31 18.64
C ARG A 164 -12.83 -11.83 18.52
N THR A 165 -12.43 -12.55 19.56
CA THR A 165 -12.49 -14.03 19.56
C THR A 165 -13.94 -14.54 19.48
N LYS A 166 -14.90 -13.90 20.15
CA LYS A 166 -16.34 -14.20 19.99
C LYS A 166 -16.82 -13.92 18.56
N GLU A 167 -16.40 -12.81 17.97
CA GLU A 167 -16.73 -12.45 16.58
C GLU A 167 -16.17 -13.50 15.60
N ILE A 168 -14.89 -13.88 15.74
CA ILE A 168 -14.25 -14.93 14.94
C ILE A 168 -15.01 -16.24 15.08
N ALA A 169 -15.34 -16.67 16.30
CA ALA A 169 -16.12 -17.89 16.51
C ALA A 169 -17.50 -17.85 15.82
N SER A 170 -18.16 -16.69 15.82
CA SER A 170 -19.43 -16.50 15.12
C SER A 170 -19.28 -16.59 13.60
N LEU A 171 -18.21 -16.02 13.04
CA LEU A 171 -17.90 -16.06 11.61
C LEU A 171 -17.50 -17.47 11.18
N SER A 172 -16.65 -18.16 11.95
CA SER A 172 -16.30 -19.56 11.71
C SER A 172 -17.54 -20.47 11.70
N LYS A 173 -18.52 -20.22 12.59
CA LYS A 173 -19.80 -20.94 12.56
C LYS A 173 -20.59 -20.66 11.28
N LYS A 174 -20.66 -19.40 10.84
CA LYS A 174 -21.34 -19.04 9.57
C LYS A 174 -20.63 -19.67 8.35
N ILE A 175 -19.30 -19.71 8.35
CA ILE A 175 -18.52 -20.35 7.29
C ILE A 175 -18.84 -21.86 7.24
N GLY A 176 -18.80 -22.55 8.39
CA GLY A 176 -19.18 -23.97 8.45
C GLY A 176 -20.59 -24.24 7.93
N GLN A 177 -21.57 -23.40 8.27
CA GLN A 177 -22.93 -23.49 7.72
C GLN A 177 -22.96 -23.31 6.19
N LYS A 178 -22.15 -22.39 5.65
CA LYS A 178 -22.05 -22.20 4.20
C LYS A 178 -21.39 -23.40 3.53
N ASP A 179 -20.35 -23.98 4.12
CA ASP A 179 -19.69 -25.18 3.62
C ASP A 179 -20.63 -26.40 3.61
N GLU A 180 -21.48 -26.54 4.62
CA GLU A 180 -22.56 -27.53 4.64
C GLU A 180 -23.55 -27.32 3.49
N THR A 181 -24.01 -26.08 3.26
CA THR A 181 -24.90 -25.78 2.12
C THR A 181 -24.23 -26.02 0.77
N ILE A 182 -22.95 -25.71 0.62
CA ILE A 182 -22.18 -25.98 -0.59
C ILE A 182 -22.08 -27.50 -0.80
N SER A 183 -21.86 -28.26 0.26
CA SER A 183 -21.79 -29.74 0.18
C SER A 183 -23.13 -30.34 -0.25
N GLN A 184 -24.25 -29.82 0.26
CA GLN A 184 -25.60 -30.22 -0.16
C GLN A 184 -25.89 -29.85 -1.62
N LEU A 185 -25.46 -28.66 -2.07
CA LEU A 185 -25.63 -28.26 -3.46
C LEU A 185 -24.78 -29.13 -4.41
N LYS A 186 -23.54 -29.47 -4.01
CA LYS A 186 -22.68 -30.39 -4.78
C LYS A 186 -23.29 -31.78 -4.87
N SER A 187 -23.84 -32.33 -3.79
CA SER A 187 -24.50 -33.63 -3.86
C SER A 187 -25.71 -33.57 -4.81
N ARG A 188 -26.52 -32.51 -4.72
CA ARG A 188 -27.66 -32.32 -5.63
C ARG A 188 -27.23 -32.16 -7.09
N GLU A 189 -26.14 -31.46 -7.35
CA GLU A 189 -25.54 -31.33 -8.68
C GLU A 189 -25.13 -32.71 -9.22
N THR A 190 -24.45 -33.54 -8.41
CA THR A 190 -24.07 -34.90 -8.84
C THR A 190 -25.28 -35.79 -9.12
N GLU A 191 -26.35 -35.68 -8.33
CA GLU A 191 -27.61 -36.39 -8.56
C GLU A 191 -28.24 -35.96 -9.89
N LEU A 192 -28.36 -34.65 -10.14
CA LEU A 192 -28.92 -34.12 -11.38
C LEU A 192 -28.10 -34.52 -12.61
N ILE A 193 -26.77 -34.52 -12.50
CA ILE A 193 -25.89 -35.01 -13.57
C ILE A 193 -26.18 -36.48 -13.88
N SER A 194 -26.36 -37.32 -12.85
CA SER A 194 -26.70 -38.73 -13.03
C SER A 194 -28.08 -38.93 -13.68
N GLU A 195 -29.06 -38.09 -13.30
CA GLU A 195 -30.41 -38.10 -13.87
C GLU A 195 -30.42 -37.68 -15.34
N ILE A 196 -29.68 -36.61 -15.68
CA ILE A 196 -29.50 -36.17 -17.07
C ILE A 196 -28.81 -37.26 -17.90
N ALA A 197 -27.79 -37.92 -17.37
CA ALA A 197 -27.10 -39.01 -18.05
C ALA A 197 -28.04 -40.21 -18.32
N ALA A 198 -28.88 -40.56 -17.36
CA ALA A 198 -29.89 -41.61 -17.52
C ALA A 198 -30.94 -41.24 -18.59
N LEU A 199 -31.52 -40.04 -18.51
CA LEU A 199 -32.49 -39.55 -19.50
C LEU A 199 -31.90 -39.45 -20.90
N SER A 200 -30.64 -39.01 -21.02
CA SER A 200 -29.93 -38.96 -22.29
C SER A 200 -29.76 -40.35 -22.90
N LYS A 201 -29.42 -41.35 -22.08
CA LYS A 201 -29.34 -42.76 -22.51
C LYS A 201 -30.71 -43.28 -22.97
N ASP A 202 -31.77 -43.02 -22.22
CA ASP A 202 -33.13 -43.44 -22.59
C ASP A 202 -33.59 -42.78 -23.89
N LEU A 203 -33.31 -41.48 -24.08
CA LEU A 203 -33.56 -40.79 -25.35
C LEU A 203 -32.76 -41.39 -26.50
N GLN A 204 -31.50 -41.77 -26.28
CA GLN A 204 -30.69 -42.44 -27.29
C GLN A 204 -31.28 -43.81 -27.66
N GLU A 205 -31.76 -44.58 -26.69
CA GLU A 205 -32.43 -45.86 -26.95
C GLU A 205 -33.75 -45.69 -27.70
N VAL A 206 -34.58 -44.71 -27.33
CA VAL A 206 -35.85 -44.41 -28.01
C VAL A 206 -35.59 -43.92 -29.44
N THR A 207 -34.61 -43.03 -29.63
CA THR A 207 -34.23 -42.56 -30.97
C THR A 207 -33.69 -43.69 -31.83
N ALA A 208 -32.83 -44.58 -31.29
CA ALA A 208 -32.36 -45.76 -32.03
C ALA A 208 -33.52 -46.69 -32.43
N LYS A 209 -34.47 -46.95 -31.52
CA LYS A 209 -35.69 -47.72 -31.81
C LYS A 209 -36.53 -47.05 -32.89
N ALA A 210 -36.70 -45.72 -32.84
CA ALA A 210 -37.42 -44.96 -33.85
C ALA A 210 -36.76 -45.05 -35.24
N HIS A 211 -35.42 -44.97 -35.32
CA HIS A 211 -34.69 -45.16 -36.58
C HIS A 211 -34.87 -46.57 -37.17
N HIS A 212 -35.14 -47.58 -36.34
CA HIS A 212 -35.41 -48.96 -36.78
C HIS A 212 -36.90 -49.26 -36.99
N MET A 213 -37.80 -48.29 -36.79
CA MET A 213 -39.20 -48.49 -37.14
C MET A 213 -39.34 -48.58 -38.67
N PRO A 214 -39.96 -49.64 -39.21
CA PRO A 214 -40.09 -49.85 -40.65
C PRO A 214 -40.67 -48.63 -41.38
N SER A 215 -41.66 -47.94 -40.80
CA SER A 215 -42.26 -46.75 -41.40
C SER A 215 -41.29 -45.57 -41.56
N ILE A 216 -40.38 -45.37 -40.61
CA ILE A 216 -39.36 -44.29 -40.68
C ILE A 216 -38.27 -44.68 -41.68
N GLN A 217 -37.86 -45.95 -41.70
CA GLN A 217 -36.91 -46.45 -42.67
C GLN A 217 -37.47 -46.38 -44.10
N ILE A 218 -38.75 -46.75 -44.30
CA ILE A 218 -39.46 -46.62 -45.58
C ILE A 218 -39.48 -45.15 -46.02
N LEU A 219 -39.87 -44.22 -45.15
CA LEU A 219 -39.86 -42.79 -45.48
C LEU A 219 -38.45 -42.29 -45.84
N LYS A 220 -37.41 -42.80 -45.15
CA LYS A 220 -36.02 -42.46 -45.45
C LYS A 220 -35.60 -42.98 -46.83
N ASP A 221 -36.00 -44.19 -47.16
CA ASP A 221 -35.71 -44.83 -48.46
C ASP A 221 -36.53 -44.17 -49.58
N GLU A 222 -37.79 -43.80 -49.33
CA GLU A 222 -38.62 -42.99 -50.24
C GLU A 222 -38.00 -41.62 -50.51
N MET A 223 -37.52 -40.93 -49.47
CA MET A 223 -36.82 -39.64 -49.63
C MET A 223 -35.49 -39.78 -50.37
N ALA A 224 -34.77 -40.89 -50.19
CA ALA A 224 -33.55 -41.18 -50.95
C ALA A 224 -33.88 -41.45 -52.43
N ASN A 225 -34.91 -42.25 -52.69
CA ASN A 225 -35.38 -42.55 -54.04
C ASN A 225 -35.88 -41.28 -54.75
N LEU A 226 -36.67 -40.44 -54.07
CA LEU A 226 -37.14 -39.15 -54.60
C LEU A 226 -35.98 -38.22 -54.99
N LYS A 227 -34.89 -38.21 -54.22
CA LYS A 227 -33.70 -37.43 -54.58
C LYS A 227 -33.04 -37.97 -55.85
N VAL A 228 -32.86 -39.28 -55.94
CA VAL A 228 -32.27 -39.93 -57.12
C VAL A 228 -33.13 -39.72 -58.36
N ASP A 229 -34.45 -39.85 -58.24
CA ASP A 229 -35.36 -39.63 -59.35
C ASP A 229 -35.38 -38.16 -59.78
N HIS A 230 -35.34 -37.21 -58.83
CA HIS A 230 -35.24 -35.79 -59.15
C HIS A 230 -33.91 -35.44 -59.86
N GLU A 231 -32.79 -36.01 -59.41
CA GLU A 231 -31.50 -35.86 -60.09
C GLU A 231 -31.54 -36.42 -61.52
N ARG A 232 -32.18 -37.58 -61.72
CA ARG A 232 -32.36 -38.18 -63.05
C ARG A 232 -33.23 -37.30 -63.94
N GLU A 233 -34.35 -36.79 -63.45
CA GLU A 233 -35.23 -35.87 -64.19
C GLU A 233 -34.51 -34.59 -64.60
N LEU A 234 -33.66 -34.04 -63.72
CA LEU A 234 -32.87 -32.86 -64.02
C LEU A 234 -31.87 -33.14 -65.17
N VAL A 235 -31.19 -34.28 -65.14
CA VAL A 235 -30.28 -34.72 -66.22
C VAL A 235 -31.03 -34.90 -67.53
N ASP A 236 -32.19 -35.56 -67.50
CA ASP A 236 -33.02 -35.76 -68.69
C ASP A 236 -33.53 -34.43 -69.28
N ALA A 237 -33.92 -33.47 -68.44
CA ALA A 237 -34.32 -32.14 -68.87
C ALA A 237 -33.16 -31.36 -69.52
N VAL A 238 -31.96 -31.45 -68.95
CA VAL A 238 -30.74 -30.84 -69.52
C VAL A 238 -30.37 -31.49 -70.85
N MET A 239 -30.45 -32.82 -70.95
CA MET A 239 -30.18 -33.53 -72.20
C MET A 239 -31.19 -33.20 -73.30
N LYS A 240 -32.49 -33.12 -72.96
CA LYS A 240 -33.54 -32.71 -73.90
C LYS A 240 -33.32 -31.29 -74.40
N THR A 241 -33.05 -30.34 -73.50
CA THR A 241 -32.78 -28.93 -73.88
C THR A 241 -31.56 -28.81 -74.77
N ARG A 242 -30.45 -29.51 -74.45
CA ARG A 242 -29.26 -29.57 -75.31
C ARG A 242 -29.55 -30.13 -76.70
N ASN A 243 -30.32 -31.21 -76.80
CA ASN A 243 -30.67 -31.80 -78.09
C ASN A 243 -31.56 -30.86 -78.91
N THR A 244 -32.51 -30.15 -78.27
CA THR A 244 -33.33 -29.15 -78.97
C THR A 244 -32.51 -27.97 -79.47
N THR A 245 -31.56 -27.44 -78.69
CA THR A 245 -30.72 -26.33 -79.16
C THR A 245 -29.80 -26.77 -80.30
N GLN A 246 -29.25 -27.98 -80.25
CA GLN A 246 -28.47 -28.54 -81.35
C GLN A 246 -29.29 -28.70 -82.64
N LEU A 247 -30.53 -29.18 -82.55
CA LEU A 247 -31.41 -29.32 -83.70
C LEU A 247 -31.79 -27.96 -84.30
N GLU A 248 -32.04 -26.95 -83.46
CA GLU A 248 -32.27 -25.58 -83.92
C GLU A 248 -31.05 -24.97 -84.60
N GLU A 249 -29.85 -25.16 -84.04
CA GLU A 249 -28.59 -24.72 -84.65
C GLU A 249 -28.35 -25.39 -86.01
N GLN A 250 -28.59 -26.71 -86.10
CA GLN A 250 -28.51 -27.44 -87.36
C GLN A 250 -29.52 -26.93 -88.39
N SER A 251 -30.75 -26.62 -87.95
CA SER A 251 -31.80 -26.04 -88.81
C SER A 251 -31.42 -24.65 -89.30
N ARG A 252 -30.85 -23.79 -88.43
CA ARG A 252 -30.34 -22.46 -88.82
C ARG A 252 -29.19 -22.56 -89.82
N ALA A 253 -28.27 -23.50 -89.61
CA ALA A 253 -27.17 -23.74 -90.54
C ALA A 253 -27.69 -24.22 -91.91
N SER A 254 -28.65 -25.15 -91.94
CA SER A 254 -29.29 -25.61 -93.17
C SER A 254 -30.03 -24.49 -93.90
N ALA A 255 -30.80 -23.65 -93.20
CA ALA A 255 -31.47 -22.50 -93.80
C ALA A 255 -30.47 -21.51 -94.43
N LYS A 256 -29.33 -21.28 -93.76
CA LYS A 256 -28.26 -20.44 -94.30
C LYS A 256 -27.60 -21.04 -95.54
N ILE A 257 -27.45 -22.36 -95.61
CA ILE A 257 -26.96 -23.04 -96.81
C ILE A 257 -27.94 -22.82 -97.96
N ILE A 258 -29.24 -23.02 -97.75
CA ILE A 258 -30.27 -22.79 -98.78
C ILE A 258 -30.22 -21.33 -99.27
N GLU A 259 -30.12 -20.35 -98.37
CA GLU A 259 -30.01 -18.93 -98.74
C GLU A 259 -28.75 -18.66 -99.59
N LEU A 260 -27.62 -19.30 -99.25
CA LEU A 260 -26.38 -19.19 -100.03
C LEU A 260 -26.52 -19.89 -101.39
N GLU A 261 -27.20 -21.03 -101.47
CA GLU A 261 -27.49 -21.74 -102.72
C GLU A 261 -28.39 -20.90 -103.64
N GLU A 262 -29.44 -20.26 -103.10
CA GLU A 262 -30.30 -19.34 -103.86
C GLU A 262 -29.53 -18.13 -104.40
N LYS A 263 -28.67 -17.52 -103.57
CA LYS A 263 -27.79 -16.42 -103.99
C LYS A 263 -26.85 -16.85 -105.10
N ASN A 264 -26.28 -18.06 -105.00
CA ASN A 264 -25.38 -18.61 -106.00
C ASN A 264 -26.13 -18.88 -107.32
N LEU A 265 -27.34 -19.46 -107.25
CA LEU A 265 -28.20 -19.66 -108.42
C LEU A 265 -28.57 -18.33 -109.09
N HIS A 266 -28.87 -17.29 -108.30
CA HIS A 266 -29.16 -15.95 -108.82
C HIS A 266 -27.94 -15.38 -109.55
N LEU A 267 -26.75 -15.46 -108.95
CA LEU A 267 -25.50 -15.03 -109.58
C LEU A 267 -25.22 -15.80 -110.87
N LEU A 268 -25.39 -17.11 -110.89
CA LEU A 268 -25.26 -17.94 -112.10
C LEU A 268 -26.25 -17.50 -113.19
N THR A 269 -27.48 -17.17 -112.82
CA THR A 269 -28.49 -16.67 -113.76
C THR A 269 -28.10 -15.31 -114.34
N VAL A 270 -27.57 -14.40 -113.51
CA VAL A 270 -27.07 -13.09 -113.96
C VAL A 270 -25.88 -13.26 -114.89
N ILE A 271 -24.95 -14.16 -114.56
CA ILE A 271 -23.81 -14.50 -115.42
C ILE A 271 -24.32 -15.03 -116.76
N ALA A 272 -25.20 -16.03 -116.77
CA ALA A 272 -25.76 -16.59 -118.00
C ALA A 272 -26.45 -15.53 -118.87
N ARG A 273 -27.22 -14.60 -118.27
CA ARG A 273 -27.81 -13.46 -119.00
C ARG A 273 -26.75 -12.53 -119.56
N SER A 274 -25.68 -12.24 -118.82
CA SER A 274 -24.59 -11.41 -119.29
C SER A 274 -23.81 -12.07 -120.43
N GLU A 275 -23.62 -13.39 -120.37
CA GLU A 275 -22.99 -14.16 -121.45
C GLU A 275 -23.88 -14.18 -122.69
N GLN A 276 -25.19 -14.33 -122.53
CA GLN A 276 -26.13 -14.26 -123.64
C GLN A 276 -26.15 -12.87 -124.28
N ALA A 277 -26.22 -11.79 -123.49
CA ALA A 277 -26.11 -10.43 -124.02
C ALA A 277 -24.77 -10.21 -124.76
N ARG A 278 -23.67 -10.78 -124.26
CA ARG A 278 -22.38 -10.75 -124.95
C ARG A 278 -22.41 -11.52 -126.28
N ASN A 279 -23.08 -12.68 -126.32
CA ASN A 279 -23.26 -13.45 -127.55
C ASN A 279 -24.14 -12.70 -128.56
N ASP A 280 -25.24 -12.07 -128.13
CA ASP A 280 -26.11 -11.27 -128.99
C ASP A 280 -25.35 -10.09 -129.62
N VAL A 281 -24.49 -9.41 -128.83
CA VAL A 281 -23.60 -8.36 -129.33
C VAL A 281 -22.57 -8.92 -130.32
N TYR A 282 -22.05 -10.12 -130.06
CA TYR A 282 -21.12 -10.79 -130.97
C TYR A 282 -21.79 -11.16 -132.30
N ASP A 283 -23.01 -11.68 -132.27
CA ASP A 283 -23.79 -12.01 -133.46
C ASP A 283 -24.16 -10.75 -134.25
N ALA A 284 -24.57 -9.66 -133.58
CA ALA A 284 -24.81 -8.37 -134.20
C ALA A 284 -23.54 -7.80 -134.85
N TYR A 285 -22.38 -7.99 -134.22
CA TYR A 285 -21.09 -7.63 -134.81
C TYR A 285 -20.79 -8.44 -136.07
N ILE A 286 -21.05 -9.75 -136.08
CA ILE A 286 -20.89 -10.60 -137.28
C ILE A 286 -21.86 -10.14 -138.38
N GLN A 287 -23.12 -9.86 -138.06
CA GLN A 287 -24.09 -9.34 -139.01
C GLN A 287 -23.63 -8.01 -139.61
N SER A 288 -23.19 -7.06 -138.78
CA SER A 288 -22.65 -5.78 -139.26
C SER A 288 -21.37 -5.96 -140.09
N GLN A 289 -20.53 -6.95 -139.79
CA GLN A 289 -19.38 -7.33 -140.64
C GLN A 289 -19.82 -7.87 -141.99
N SER A 290 -20.86 -8.71 -142.04
CA SER A 290 -21.42 -9.25 -143.27
C SER A 290 -22.11 -8.17 -144.12
N GLU A 291 -22.85 -7.25 -143.48
CA GLU A 291 -23.44 -6.08 -144.14
C GLU A 291 -22.35 -5.12 -144.63
N LYS A 292 -21.30 -4.90 -143.84
CA LYS A 292 -20.12 -4.16 -144.29
C LYS A 292 -19.48 -4.84 -145.49
N ALA A 293 -19.31 -6.16 -145.49
CA ALA A 293 -18.78 -6.91 -146.62
C ALA A 293 -19.68 -6.77 -147.86
N ALA A 294 -21.01 -6.90 -147.70
CA ALA A 294 -21.98 -6.72 -148.78
C ALA A 294 -22.03 -5.27 -149.29
N LEU A 295 -21.92 -4.26 -148.42
CA LEU A 295 -21.80 -2.85 -148.81
C LEU A 295 -20.47 -2.57 -149.47
N THR A 296 -19.39 -3.23 -149.06
CA THR A 296 -18.08 -3.14 -149.72
C THR A 296 -18.15 -3.79 -151.10
N GLU A 297 -18.85 -4.92 -151.25
CA GLU A 297 -19.13 -5.59 -152.51
C GLU A 297 -20.01 -4.74 -153.43
N GLN A 298 -21.08 -4.13 -152.90
CA GLN A 298 -21.91 -3.16 -153.61
C GLN A 298 -21.11 -1.92 -154.03
N LEU A 299 -20.25 -1.39 -153.16
CA LEU A 299 -19.33 -0.31 -153.50
C LEU A 299 -18.34 -0.73 -154.58
N THR A 300 -17.80 -1.96 -154.57
CA THR A 300 -16.94 -2.45 -155.66
C THR A 300 -17.72 -2.63 -156.96
N THR A 301 -18.96 -3.13 -156.94
CA THR A 301 -19.80 -3.23 -158.16
C THR A 301 -20.23 -1.87 -158.70
N LEU A 302 -20.48 -0.87 -157.83
CA LEU A 302 -20.72 0.52 -158.24
C LEU A 302 -19.44 1.20 -158.74
N HIS A 303 -18.28 0.81 -158.23
CA HIS A 303 -16.98 1.28 -158.71
C HIS A 303 -16.61 0.67 -160.06
N GLU A 304 -17.05 -0.57 -160.34
CA GLU A 304 -16.79 -1.28 -161.60
C GLU A 304 -17.82 -0.98 -162.70
N ALA A 305 -18.96 -0.37 -162.39
CA ALA A 305 -20.04 -0.04 -163.34
C ALA A 305 -20.07 1.44 -163.82
N GLN A 306 -19.05 2.25 -163.51
CA GLN A 306 -19.01 3.65 -163.95
C GLN A 306 -17.66 4.02 -164.61
N ASP A 307 -17.66 4.03 -165.94
CA ASP A 307 -16.58 4.58 -166.75
C ASP A 307 -16.64 6.13 -166.75
N PHE A 308 -15.45 6.72 -166.62
CA PHE A 308 -15.08 8.12 -166.81
C PHE A 308 -15.49 9.21 -165.79
N ASN A 309 -14.41 9.76 -165.21
CA ASN A 309 -14.08 11.18 -165.05
C ASN A 309 -14.73 12.01 -163.94
N SER A 310 -13.95 12.24 -162.88
CA SER A 310 -13.61 13.57 -162.34
C SER A 310 -13.64 13.63 -160.80
N THR A 311 -12.44 13.64 -160.23
CA THR A 311 -11.98 14.53 -159.15
C THR A 311 -12.80 14.69 -157.84
N ASN A 312 -12.17 14.20 -156.77
CA ASN A 312 -11.98 14.82 -155.44
C ASN A 312 -12.42 13.94 -154.26
N ASP A 313 -11.45 13.32 -153.60
CA ASP A 313 -11.63 12.63 -152.32
C ASP A 313 -11.98 13.63 -151.19
N PRO A 314 -13.17 13.54 -150.57
CA PRO A 314 -13.58 14.40 -149.46
C PRO A 314 -12.70 14.20 -148.20
N VAL A 315 -12.01 13.07 -148.07
CA VAL A 315 -11.07 12.81 -146.96
C VAL A 315 -9.76 13.58 -147.15
N TYR A 316 -9.31 13.78 -148.40
CA TYR A 316 -8.16 14.65 -148.69
C TYR A 316 -8.51 16.13 -148.44
N ARG A 317 -9.73 16.58 -148.76
CA ARG A 317 -10.21 17.94 -148.39
C ARG A 317 -10.27 18.15 -146.88
N LEU A 318 -10.75 17.16 -146.11
CA LEU A 318 -10.83 17.27 -144.64
C LEU A 318 -9.44 17.21 -143.99
N LYS A 319 -8.53 16.38 -144.49
CA LYS A 319 -7.13 16.35 -144.02
C LYS A 319 -6.37 17.63 -144.37
N SER A 320 -6.51 18.17 -145.58
CA SER A 320 -5.94 19.48 -145.94
C SER A 320 -6.54 20.62 -145.12
N ALA A 321 -7.85 20.58 -144.80
CA ALA A 321 -8.49 21.59 -143.95
C ALA A 321 -8.07 21.48 -142.47
N ILE A 322 -7.89 20.27 -141.93
CA ILE A 322 -7.39 20.05 -140.56
C ILE A 322 -5.90 20.45 -140.45
N VAL A 323 -5.11 20.23 -141.50
CA VAL A 323 -3.73 20.73 -141.57
C VAL A 323 -3.72 22.26 -141.66
N GLU A 324 -4.56 22.88 -142.51
CA GLU A 324 -4.68 24.35 -142.56
C GLU A 324 -5.16 24.99 -141.25
N ILE A 325 -6.06 24.34 -140.50
CA ILE A 325 -6.53 24.84 -139.19
C ILE A 325 -5.42 24.71 -138.14
N ARG A 326 -4.63 23.63 -138.17
CA ARG A 326 -3.50 23.40 -137.26
C ARG A 326 -2.29 24.29 -137.56
N GLU A 327 -2.12 24.73 -138.81
CA GLU A 327 -1.12 25.74 -139.20
C GLU A 327 -1.56 27.17 -138.84
N LYS A 328 -2.86 27.49 -138.92
CA LYS A 328 -3.38 28.83 -138.62
C LYS A 328 -3.70 29.08 -137.13
N GLN A 329 -3.93 28.02 -136.33
CA GLN A 329 -4.08 28.10 -134.87
C GLN A 329 -3.50 26.86 -134.16
N PRO A 330 -2.24 26.90 -133.70
CA PRO A 330 -1.62 25.76 -133.01
C PRO A 330 -2.24 25.44 -131.64
N ASP A 331 -2.97 26.39 -131.04
CA ASP A 331 -3.55 26.26 -129.69
C ASP A 331 -5.03 25.81 -129.69
N PHE A 332 -5.60 25.48 -130.86
CA PHE A 332 -7.00 25.07 -130.94
C PHE A 332 -7.20 23.64 -130.41
N ASN A 333 -7.55 23.56 -129.12
CA ASN A 333 -7.82 22.30 -128.44
C ASN A 333 -9.23 21.79 -128.75
N ILE A 334 -9.33 20.83 -129.67
CA ILE A 334 -10.58 20.14 -130.05
C ILE A 334 -11.27 19.46 -128.85
N PHE A 335 -10.56 19.19 -127.76
CA PHE A 335 -11.11 18.58 -126.54
C PHE A 335 -11.86 19.56 -125.61
N ALA A 336 -11.87 20.87 -125.89
CA ALA A 336 -12.67 21.83 -125.12
C ALA A 336 -14.18 21.77 -125.45
N LEU A 337 -14.56 21.08 -126.54
CA LEU A 337 -15.96 20.93 -126.99
C LEU A 337 -16.66 19.68 -126.42
N THR A 338 -15.94 18.78 -125.73
CA THR A 338 -16.48 17.49 -125.26
C THR A 338 -16.69 17.38 -123.74
N GLY A 339 -16.25 18.36 -122.93
CA GLY A 339 -16.47 18.39 -121.47
C GLY A 339 -15.80 17.25 -120.67
N PRO A 340 -15.67 17.35 -119.34
CA PRO A 340 -15.04 16.31 -118.53
C PRO A 340 -15.86 15.01 -118.55
N HIS A 341 -15.15 13.88 -118.64
CA HIS A 341 -15.70 12.54 -118.83
C HIS A 341 -16.71 12.16 -117.73
N PRO A 342 -17.88 11.59 -118.08
CA PRO A 342 -18.97 11.27 -117.15
C PRO A 342 -18.56 10.41 -115.95
N ASP A 343 -17.50 9.61 -116.10
CA ASP A 343 -16.98 8.76 -115.01
C ASP A 343 -16.26 9.54 -113.91
N VAL A 344 -15.64 10.68 -114.23
CA VAL A 344 -14.99 11.55 -113.22
C VAL A 344 -16.06 12.22 -112.36
N ALA A 345 -17.20 12.61 -112.96
CA ALA A 345 -18.35 13.15 -112.24
C ALA A 345 -19.01 12.08 -111.35
N ARG A 346 -19.12 10.82 -111.80
CA ARG A 346 -19.63 9.70 -111.00
C ARG A 346 -18.76 9.40 -109.78
N LEU A 347 -17.44 9.32 -109.96
CA LEU A 347 -16.49 9.02 -108.87
C LEU A 347 -16.50 10.11 -107.79
N GLN A 348 -16.76 11.36 -108.18
CA GLN A 348 -16.86 12.49 -107.25
C GLN A 348 -18.16 12.44 -106.40
N VAL A 349 -19.25 11.89 -106.95
CA VAL A 349 -20.49 11.60 -106.22
C VAL A 349 -20.33 10.41 -105.26
N GLU A 350 -19.58 9.38 -105.65
CA GLU A 350 -19.27 8.25 -104.77
C GLU A 350 -18.40 8.64 -103.58
N LEU A 351 -17.38 9.48 -103.80
CA LEU A 351 -16.53 9.99 -102.72
C LEU A 351 -17.32 10.84 -101.71
N THR A 352 -18.32 11.60 -102.14
CA THR A 352 -19.16 12.39 -101.23
C THR A 352 -20.12 11.53 -100.42
N LYS A 353 -20.69 10.46 -101.01
CA LYS A 353 -21.48 9.46 -100.28
C LYS A 353 -20.65 8.73 -99.22
N LEU A 354 -19.47 8.25 -99.58
CA LEU A 354 -18.62 7.49 -98.66
C LEU A 354 -18.14 8.35 -97.47
N ARG A 355 -17.92 9.65 -97.70
CA ARG A 355 -17.58 10.61 -96.65
C ARG A 355 -18.75 10.88 -95.69
N ALA A 356 -19.99 10.88 -96.18
CA ALA A 356 -21.19 11.00 -95.35
C ALA A 356 -21.42 9.75 -94.48
N GLU A 357 -21.18 8.55 -95.02
CA GLU A 357 -21.26 7.29 -94.27
C GLU A 357 -20.17 7.19 -93.19
N TYR A 358 -18.97 7.67 -93.47
CA TYR A 358 -17.88 7.75 -92.48
C TYR A 358 -18.24 8.69 -91.32
N GLU A 359 -18.76 9.89 -91.60
CA GLU A 359 -19.23 10.82 -90.54
C GLU A 359 -20.44 10.25 -89.78
N GLN A 360 -21.31 9.47 -90.43
CA GLN A 360 -22.41 8.76 -89.75
C GLN A 360 -21.89 7.66 -88.80
N CYS A 361 -20.90 6.86 -89.21
CA CYS A 361 -20.27 5.86 -88.36
C CYS A 361 -19.48 6.47 -87.21
N LYS A 362 -18.77 7.59 -87.45
CA LYS A 362 -18.09 8.37 -86.42
C LYS A 362 -19.07 8.97 -85.42
N SER A 363 -20.23 9.44 -85.87
CA SER A 363 -21.32 9.91 -85.01
C SER A 363 -21.94 8.78 -84.18
N ARG A 364 -22.08 7.57 -84.73
CA ARG A 364 -22.54 6.38 -83.98
C ARG A 364 -21.54 5.91 -82.92
N LEU A 365 -20.24 5.97 -83.20
CA LEU A 365 -19.18 5.68 -82.23
C LEU A 365 -19.05 6.76 -81.15
N GLY A 366 -19.18 8.04 -81.53
CA GLY A 366 -19.25 9.16 -80.58
C GLY A 366 -20.47 9.09 -79.67
N ALA A 367 -21.64 8.70 -80.20
CA ALA A 367 -22.85 8.45 -79.42
C ALA A 367 -22.71 7.22 -78.51
N GLY A 368 -22.02 6.16 -78.94
CA GLY A 368 -21.76 4.96 -78.11
C GLY A 368 -20.82 5.23 -76.91
N CYS A 369 -19.80 6.08 -77.09
CA CYS A 369 -18.89 6.44 -76.01
C CYS A 369 -19.46 7.52 -75.06
N ALA A 370 -20.32 8.44 -75.54
CA ALA A 370 -21.04 9.38 -74.68
C ALA A 370 -22.22 8.73 -73.94
N SER A 371 -22.83 7.67 -74.50
CA SER A 371 -23.94 6.95 -73.88
C SER A 371 -23.51 5.97 -72.79
N ASN A 372 -22.23 5.59 -72.69
CA ASN A 372 -21.73 4.90 -71.50
C ASN A 372 -21.57 5.82 -70.29
N THR A 373 -21.74 7.13 -70.46
CA THR A 373 -21.86 8.10 -69.36
C THR A 373 -23.30 8.54 -69.09
N GLN A 374 -24.30 8.12 -69.90
CA GLN A 374 -25.69 8.57 -69.74
C GLN A 374 -26.80 7.54 -70.01
N PHE A 375 -26.49 6.29 -70.40
CA PHE A 375 -27.48 5.25 -70.71
C PHE A 375 -27.43 4.04 -69.74
N LEU A 376 -27.05 4.30 -68.49
CA LEU A 376 -27.59 3.57 -67.32
C LEU A 376 -28.62 4.42 -66.56
N SER A 377 -29.02 5.57 -67.11
CA SER A 377 -29.74 6.61 -66.37
C SER A 377 -31.15 6.93 -66.88
N SER A 378 -31.96 5.94 -67.31
CA SER A 378 -33.38 6.27 -67.62
C SER A 378 -34.44 5.19 -67.36
N SER A 379 -34.14 4.08 -66.68
CA SER A 379 -35.23 3.29 -66.06
C SER A 379 -34.92 2.65 -64.70
N ALA A 380 -33.74 2.93 -64.11
CA ALA A 380 -33.35 2.44 -62.78
C ALA A 380 -32.85 3.53 -61.80
N VAL A 381 -33.01 4.82 -62.15
CA VAL A 381 -32.32 5.95 -61.50
C VAL A 381 -32.71 6.28 -60.06
N PRO A 382 -33.98 6.20 -59.60
CA PRO A 382 -34.29 6.61 -58.22
C PRO A 382 -33.74 5.64 -57.17
N ASN A 383 -33.46 4.38 -57.55
CA ASN A 383 -32.95 3.40 -56.60
C ASN A 383 -31.44 3.52 -56.45
N GLU A 384 -30.68 3.72 -57.53
CA GLU A 384 -29.22 3.70 -57.48
C GLU A 384 -28.61 4.92 -56.77
N GLU A 385 -29.19 6.12 -56.93
CA GLU A 385 -28.83 7.31 -56.15
C GLU A 385 -29.22 7.16 -54.67
N ARG A 386 -30.42 6.65 -54.37
CA ARG A 386 -30.83 6.36 -52.98
C ARG A 386 -29.93 5.32 -52.33
N PHE A 387 -29.51 4.29 -53.05
CA PHE A 387 -28.54 3.32 -52.56
C PHE A 387 -27.18 3.97 -52.30
N ARG A 388 -26.74 4.89 -53.17
CA ARG A 388 -25.49 5.65 -52.97
C ARG A 388 -25.56 6.52 -51.71
N ASP A 389 -26.65 7.27 -51.53
CA ASP A 389 -26.87 8.12 -50.34
C ASP A 389 -26.92 7.29 -49.05
N VAL A 390 -27.57 6.12 -49.09
CA VAL A 390 -27.64 5.19 -47.96
C VAL A 390 -26.25 4.60 -47.64
N VAL A 391 -25.48 4.24 -48.66
CA VAL A 391 -24.09 3.76 -48.49
C VAL A 391 -23.21 4.85 -47.91
N GLU A 392 -23.32 6.10 -48.37
CA GLU A 392 -22.58 7.24 -47.85
C GLU A 392 -22.96 7.52 -46.38
N GLN A 393 -24.26 7.47 -46.04
CA GLN A 393 -24.73 7.58 -44.66
C GLN A 393 -24.19 6.46 -43.77
N PHE A 394 -24.14 5.22 -44.25
CA PHE A 394 -23.53 4.11 -43.51
C PHE A 394 -22.02 4.30 -43.34
N GLN A 395 -21.32 4.77 -44.37
CA GLN A 395 -19.89 5.09 -44.27
C GLN A 395 -19.61 6.18 -43.24
N ILE A 396 -20.38 7.28 -43.26
CA ILE A 396 -20.28 8.36 -42.27
C ILE A 396 -20.59 7.81 -40.87
N LYS A 397 -21.62 6.97 -40.73
CA LYS A 397 -21.99 6.37 -39.44
C LYS A 397 -20.92 5.43 -38.91
N ILE A 398 -20.30 4.62 -39.77
CA ILE A 398 -19.18 3.74 -39.43
C ILE A 398 -17.96 4.58 -39.01
N GLN A 399 -17.64 5.66 -39.73
CA GLN A 399 -16.54 6.55 -39.38
C GLN A 399 -16.79 7.23 -38.02
N ASN A 400 -18.00 7.73 -37.77
CA ASN A 400 -18.37 8.35 -36.51
C ASN A 400 -18.32 7.36 -35.34
N LEU A 401 -18.81 6.13 -35.53
CA LEU A 401 -18.72 5.07 -34.52
C LEU A 401 -17.27 4.66 -34.26
N THR A 402 -16.43 4.60 -35.30
CA THR A 402 -15.00 4.29 -35.16
C THR A 402 -14.28 5.40 -34.39
N ALA A 403 -14.57 6.66 -34.68
CA ALA A 403 -14.01 7.81 -33.96
C ALA A 403 -14.47 7.87 -32.49
N ALA A 404 -15.75 7.60 -32.23
CA ALA A 404 -16.28 7.50 -30.87
C ALA A 404 -15.61 6.37 -30.08
N HIS A 405 -15.50 5.18 -30.66
CA HIS A 405 -14.82 4.05 -30.04
C HIS A 405 -13.34 4.33 -29.79
N ALA A 406 -12.64 5.00 -30.72
CA ALA A 406 -11.25 5.40 -30.52
C ALA A 406 -11.10 6.39 -29.36
N LYS A 407 -12.03 7.34 -29.21
CA LYS A 407 -12.07 8.29 -28.09
C LYS A 407 -12.33 7.58 -26.77
N ASP A 408 -13.30 6.68 -26.71
CA ASP A 408 -13.62 5.92 -25.51
C ASP A 408 -12.46 5.02 -25.10
N LYS A 409 -11.82 4.35 -26.06
CA LYS A 409 -10.60 3.56 -25.82
C LYS A 409 -9.48 4.40 -25.21
N ALA A 410 -9.23 5.61 -25.73
CA ALA A 410 -8.22 6.51 -25.20
C ALA A 410 -8.55 6.98 -23.77
N LEU A 411 -9.84 7.20 -23.45
CA LEU A 411 -10.30 7.52 -22.09
C LEU A 411 -10.07 6.35 -21.13
N TYR A 412 -10.41 5.12 -21.53
CA TYR A 412 -10.16 3.93 -20.72
C TYR A 412 -8.66 3.67 -20.52
N GLU A 413 -7.83 3.84 -21.56
CA GLU A 413 -6.38 3.73 -21.45
C GLU A 413 -5.79 4.78 -20.52
N LYS A 414 -6.34 6.01 -20.53
CA LYS A 414 -5.95 7.05 -19.57
C LYS A 414 -6.36 6.68 -18.15
N ALA A 415 -7.62 6.32 -17.93
CA ALA A 415 -8.12 5.92 -16.61
C ALA A 415 -7.36 4.70 -16.05
N SER A 416 -7.03 3.73 -16.90
CA SER A 416 -6.19 2.59 -16.54
C SER A 416 -4.80 3.06 -16.11
N ARG A 417 -4.12 3.93 -16.88
CA ARG A 417 -2.82 4.47 -16.49
C ARG A 417 -2.87 5.25 -15.16
N ASP A 418 -3.90 6.05 -14.96
CA ASP A 418 -4.08 6.84 -13.73
C ASP A 418 -4.32 5.91 -12.51
N LEU A 419 -5.11 4.85 -12.67
CA LEU A 419 -5.31 3.84 -11.62
C LEU A 419 -4.04 3.05 -11.32
N HIS A 420 -3.30 2.62 -12.35
CA HIS A 420 -2.01 1.93 -12.14
C HIS A 420 -1.00 2.84 -11.44
N GLY A 421 -0.91 4.12 -11.83
CA GLY A 421 -0.08 5.10 -11.13
C GLY A 421 -0.48 5.25 -9.67
N ARG A 422 -1.79 5.32 -9.38
CA ARG A 422 -2.28 5.42 -8.00
C ARG A 422 -1.99 4.16 -7.18
N ILE A 423 -2.09 2.98 -7.78
CA ILE A 423 -1.73 1.71 -7.12
C ILE A 423 -0.25 1.72 -6.77
N SER A 424 0.64 2.07 -7.71
CA SER A 424 2.08 2.14 -7.44
C SER A 424 2.44 3.17 -6.36
N GLU A 425 1.78 4.33 -6.32
CA GLU A 425 1.96 5.30 -5.23
C GLU A 425 1.53 4.77 -3.85
N LEU A 426 0.48 3.95 -3.80
CA LEU A 426 0.00 3.35 -2.56
C LEU A 426 0.95 2.23 -2.11
N GLU A 427 1.41 1.40 -3.03
CA GLU A 427 2.41 0.35 -2.78
C GLU A 427 3.71 0.95 -2.22
N GLN A 428 4.25 2.00 -2.85
CA GLN A 428 5.46 2.67 -2.39
C GLN A 428 5.28 3.29 -1.00
N ARG A 429 4.12 3.89 -0.73
CA ARG A 429 3.83 4.51 0.57
C ARG A 429 3.70 3.48 1.68
N GLU A 430 3.16 2.30 1.38
CA GLU A 430 3.08 1.19 2.33
C GLU A 430 4.45 0.56 2.57
N GLU A 431 5.26 0.38 1.52
CA GLU A 431 6.65 -0.08 1.64
C GLU A 431 7.45 0.87 2.55
N GLN A 432 7.31 2.18 2.37
CA GLN A 432 7.95 3.18 3.23
C GLN A 432 7.49 3.08 4.69
N ARG A 433 6.19 2.88 4.95
CA ARG A 433 5.67 2.68 6.31
C ARG A 433 6.24 1.44 6.97
N VAL A 434 6.37 0.34 6.23
CA VAL A 434 6.98 -0.89 6.74
C VAL A 434 8.45 -0.66 7.09
N ILE A 435 9.19 0.07 6.25
CA ILE A 435 10.59 0.45 6.54
C ILE A 435 10.65 1.31 7.81
N ASP A 436 9.78 2.31 7.95
CA ASP A 436 9.74 3.18 9.11
C ASP A 436 9.40 2.42 10.40
N MET A 437 8.41 1.53 10.36
CA MET A 437 8.06 0.65 11.48
C MET A 437 9.21 -0.28 11.88
N ARG A 438 9.91 -0.88 10.90
CA ARG A 438 11.08 -1.72 11.17
C ARG A 438 12.20 -0.92 11.81
N ARG A 439 12.44 0.31 11.34
CA ARG A 439 13.43 1.22 11.93
C ARG A 439 13.06 1.58 13.37
N GLU A 440 11.80 1.90 13.65
CA GLU A 440 11.33 2.20 15.00
C GLU A 440 11.48 1.01 15.94
N MET A 441 11.10 -0.20 15.50
CA MET A 441 11.29 -1.43 16.27
C MET A 441 12.78 -1.69 16.57
N ASN A 442 13.66 -1.51 15.58
CA ASN A 442 15.11 -1.68 15.77
C ASN A 442 15.69 -0.62 16.72
N ASN A 443 15.20 0.61 16.68
CA ASN A 443 15.58 1.65 17.64
C ASN A 443 15.15 1.26 19.05
N ARG A 444 13.93 0.73 19.21
CA ARG A 444 13.43 0.28 20.51
C ARG A 444 14.22 -0.90 21.08
N ILE A 445 14.62 -1.84 20.22
CA ILE A 445 15.52 -2.93 20.59
C ILE A 445 16.87 -2.37 21.05
N SER A 446 17.46 -1.45 20.30
CA SER A 446 18.74 -0.81 20.65
C SER A 446 18.67 -0.08 22.00
N GLU A 447 17.58 0.65 22.27
CA GLU A 447 17.34 1.31 23.56
C GLU A 447 17.24 0.31 24.72
N MET A 448 16.49 -0.78 24.52
CA MET A 448 16.33 -1.83 25.52
C MET A 448 17.65 -2.55 25.81
N GLU A 449 18.44 -2.83 24.77
CA GLU A 449 19.78 -3.41 24.89
C GLU A 449 20.73 -2.48 25.65
N LEU A 450 20.66 -1.17 25.38
CA LEU A 450 21.46 -0.18 26.09
C LEU A 450 21.11 -0.11 27.57
N GLU A 451 19.82 -0.06 27.94
CA GLU A 451 19.42 -0.05 29.34
C GLU A 451 19.76 -1.38 30.03
N MET A 452 19.62 -2.52 29.34
CA MET A 452 20.10 -3.81 29.84
C MET A 452 21.61 -3.80 30.10
N GLN A 453 22.40 -3.24 29.19
CA GLN A 453 23.85 -3.12 29.37
C GLN A 453 24.20 -2.20 30.54
N LYS A 454 23.44 -1.12 30.71
CA LYS A 454 23.58 -0.20 31.85
C LYS A 454 23.27 -0.89 33.18
N GLN A 455 22.20 -1.70 33.25
CA GLN A 455 21.87 -2.50 34.42
C GLN A 455 22.95 -3.54 34.72
N ARG A 456 23.48 -4.22 33.71
CA ARG A 456 24.62 -5.14 33.85
C ARG A 456 25.85 -4.41 34.42
N SER A 457 26.19 -3.24 33.88
CA SER A 457 27.30 -2.42 34.39
C SER A 457 27.10 -2.04 35.85
N ARG A 458 25.93 -1.50 36.21
CA ARG A 458 25.60 -1.15 37.61
C ARG A 458 25.72 -2.35 38.54
N THR A 459 25.26 -3.53 38.09
CA THR A 459 25.34 -4.77 38.88
C THR A 459 26.78 -5.18 39.09
N VAL A 460 27.61 -5.09 38.05
CA VAL A 460 29.06 -5.34 38.15
C VAL A 460 29.70 -4.34 39.11
N ASP A 461 29.39 -3.05 39.02
CA ASP A 461 29.94 -2.01 39.91
C ASP A 461 29.62 -2.31 41.38
N VAL A 462 28.36 -2.67 41.68
CA VAL A 462 27.94 -3.08 43.04
C VAL A 462 28.70 -4.31 43.51
N VAL A 463 28.87 -5.32 42.64
CA VAL A 463 29.66 -6.51 42.98
C VAL A 463 31.11 -6.14 43.29
N THR A 464 31.75 -5.30 42.46
CA THR A 464 33.14 -4.86 42.71
C THR A 464 33.27 -4.02 43.99
N GLU A 465 32.25 -3.23 44.35
CA GLU A 465 32.22 -2.49 45.60
C GLU A 465 32.10 -3.44 46.80
N LYS A 466 31.24 -4.46 46.70
CA LYS A 466 31.14 -5.51 47.74
C LYS A 466 32.39 -6.36 47.85
N GLU A 467 33.08 -6.63 46.75
CA GLU A 467 34.40 -7.26 46.78
C GLU A 467 35.43 -6.37 47.50
N ARG A 468 35.44 -5.05 47.25
CA ARG A 468 36.30 -4.09 47.98
C ARG A 468 35.98 -4.03 49.48
N GLU A 469 34.71 -3.97 49.86
CA GLU A 469 34.27 -4.01 51.26
C GLU A 469 34.72 -5.32 51.94
N LEU A 470 34.58 -6.46 51.26
CA LEU A 470 35.04 -7.76 51.74
C LEU A 470 36.56 -7.80 51.89
N GLU A 471 37.32 -7.25 50.94
CA GLU A 471 38.77 -7.13 51.01
C GLU A 471 39.21 -6.28 52.21
N ALA A 472 38.54 -5.14 52.43
CA ALA A 472 38.77 -4.28 53.58
C ALA A 472 38.48 -5.00 54.91
N ALA A 473 37.35 -5.71 55.00
CA ALA A 473 37.00 -6.50 56.18
C ALA A 473 38.02 -7.63 56.43
N ARG A 474 38.50 -8.30 55.37
CA ARG A 474 39.58 -9.30 55.46
C ARG A 474 40.88 -8.67 55.96
N SER A 475 41.24 -7.49 55.47
CA SER A 475 42.43 -6.76 55.91
C SER A 475 42.34 -6.39 57.40
N VAL A 476 41.19 -5.89 57.87
CA VAL A 476 40.96 -5.61 59.30
C VAL A 476 41.08 -6.88 60.13
N LEU A 477 40.49 -8.00 59.69
CA LEU A 477 40.61 -9.29 60.37
C LEU A 477 42.06 -9.80 60.40
N MET A 478 42.82 -9.62 59.33
CA MET A 478 44.24 -9.97 59.28
C MET A 478 45.07 -9.11 60.24
N SER A 479 44.80 -7.81 60.31
CA SER A 479 45.43 -6.89 61.27
C SER A 479 45.11 -7.26 62.72
N LEU A 480 43.83 -7.56 63.04
CA LEU A 480 43.43 -8.02 64.38
C LEU A 480 44.15 -9.33 64.76
N ARG A 481 44.28 -10.26 63.80
CA ARG A 481 45.00 -11.52 64.02
C ARG A 481 46.49 -11.31 64.23
N HIS A 482 47.10 -10.35 63.53
CA HIS A 482 48.50 -10.00 63.70
C HIS A 482 48.76 -9.33 65.06
N GLU A 483 47.86 -8.45 65.49
CA GLU A 483 47.89 -7.79 66.81
C GLU A 483 47.73 -8.79 67.96
N GLN A 484 46.86 -9.81 67.79
CA GLN A 484 46.69 -10.91 68.74
C GLN A 484 47.92 -11.83 68.83
N MET A 485 48.79 -11.86 67.82
CA MET A 485 50.05 -12.62 67.80
C MET A 485 51.26 -11.81 68.29
N THR A 486 51.12 -10.50 68.52
CA THR A 486 52.22 -9.59 68.94
C THR A 486 52.06 -9.03 70.36
N ALA A 487 50.97 -9.33 71.06
CA ALA A 487 50.82 -9.02 72.48
C ALA A 487 51.68 -9.95 73.38
N PRO A 488 52.30 -9.45 74.47
CA PRO A 488 53.16 -10.27 75.33
C PRO A 488 52.36 -11.37 76.02
N ALA A 489 52.80 -12.62 75.88
CA ALA A 489 52.13 -13.79 76.44
C ALA A 489 52.28 -13.85 77.98
N ASP A 490 51.17 -13.80 78.70
CA ASP A 490 51.07 -14.18 80.12
C ASP A 490 50.56 -15.65 80.22
N PRO A 491 51.35 -16.59 80.77
CA PRO A 491 51.07 -18.02 80.66
C PRO A 491 50.19 -18.50 81.83
N SER A 492 48.87 -18.25 81.80
CA SER A 492 48.00 -18.91 82.79
C SER A 492 46.53 -19.14 82.43
N GLN A 493 46.08 -18.93 81.18
CA GLN A 493 44.70 -19.24 80.78
C GLN A 493 44.63 -19.90 79.39
N ALA A 494 45.28 -21.05 79.23
CA ALA A 494 45.04 -21.95 78.10
C ALA A 494 43.85 -22.88 78.45
N GLY A 495 42.63 -22.40 78.21
CA GLY A 495 41.41 -23.11 78.60
C GLY A 495 40.26 -22.97 77.60
N LYS A 496 40.25 -23.85 76.59
CA LYS A 496 39.06 -24.39 75.89
C LYS A 496 38.09 -23.38 75.25
N CYS A 497 38.36 -23.00 73.99
CA CYS A 497 37.31 -22.66 73.03
C CYS A 497 37.28 -23.72 71.91
N SER A 498 36.34 -24.66 72.03
CA SER A 498 36.03 -25.62 70.98
C SER A 498 35.30 -24.93 69.83
N LEU A 499 35.96 -24.78 68.68
CA LEU A 499 35.34 -24.36 67.43
C LEU A 499 34.45 -25.48 66.88
N SER A 500 33.15 -25.42 67.14
CA SER A 500 32.18 -26.25 66.42
C SER A 500 31.94 -25.66 65.02
N ARG A 501 32.58 -26.29 64.04
CA ARG A 501 32.32 -26.10 62.61
C ARG A 501 30.92 -26.66 62.28
N LYS A 502 29.88 -25.82 62.31
CA LYS A 502 28.58 -26.12 61.67
C LYS A 502 28.55 -25.43 60.31
N MET A 503 28.84 -26.21 59.28
CA MET A 503 28.60 -25.86 57.89
C MET A 503 27.08 -25.67 57.69
N SER A 504 26.68 -24.49 57.24
CA SER A 504 25.34 -24.20 56.77
C SER A 504 25.11 -24.93 55.44
N SER A 505 24.16 -25.85 55.43
CA SER A 505 23.70 -26.59 54.24
C SER A 505 22.35 -26.05 53.78
N GLU A 506 22.29 -24.85 53.18
CA GLU A 506 21.04 -24.31 52.62
C GLU A 506 21.21 -23.59 51.27
N TYR A 507 22.18 -23.99 50.45
CA TYR A 507 22.34 -23.48 49.09
C TYR A 507 22.46 -24.60 48.05
N GLN A 508 21.50 -25.52 48.02
CA GLN A 508 21.44 -26.53 46.95
C GLN A 508 20.03 -27.08 46.70
N ARG A 509 19.00 -26.23 46.64
CA ARG A 509 17.68 -26.62 46.09
C ARG A 509 16.93 -25.43 45.49
N LEU A 510 17.40 -24.88 44.36
CA LEU A 510 16.58 -23.92 43.57
C LEU A 510 17.02 -23.86 42.11
N SER A 511 17.32 -25.02 41.52
CA SER A 511 17.64 -25.12 40.10
C SER A 511 16.96 -26.33 39.46
N ASP A 512 15.67 -26.53 39.74
CA ASP A 512 14.80 -27.35 38.90
C ASP A 512 13.33 -27.11 39.25
N ARG A 513 12.66 -26.30 38.42
CA ARG A 513 11.24 -26.45 38.05
C ARG A 513 10.87 -25.40 37.01
N ARG A 514 11.05 -25.74 35.73
CA ARG A 514 10.28 -25.14 34.64
C ARG A 514 8.86 -25.71 34.65
N CYS A 515 7.91 -24.82 34.38
CA CYS A 515 6.57 -25.01 33.82
C CYS A 515 5.64 -26.05 34.48
N SER A 516 4.47 -25.60 34.93
CA SER A 516 3.22 -25.80 34.16
C SER A 516 1.99 -25.31 34.96
N THR A 517 1.11 -24.63 34.22
CA THR A 517 -0.36 -24.66 34.31
C THR A 517 -1.12 -24.27 35.60
N ARG A 518 -1.94 -23.22 35.42
CA ARG A 518 -3.40 -23.22 35.62
C ARG A 518 -3.92 -23.33 37.06
N SER A 519 -4.74 -22.34 37.44
CA SER A 519 -6.15 -22.53 37.85
C SER A 519 -6.58 -21.64 39.04
N ARG A 520 -7.35 -20.60 38.70
CA ARG A 520 -8.64 -20.15 39.27
C ARG A 520 -8.97 -20.30 40.78
N ARG A 521 -9.70 -19.24 41.21
CA ARG A 521 -10.74 -19.09 42.27
C ARG A 521 -10.25 -18.40 43.54
N SER A 522 -10.74 -17.17 43.78
CA SER A 522 -11.88 -16.80 44.67
C SER A 522 -11.41 -16.75 46.13
N VAL A 523 -11.72 -15.77 46.98
CA VAL A 523 -12.98 -15.06 47.28
C VAL A 523 -12.61 -13.89 48.22
N ASP A 524 -13.44 -12.85 48.19
CA ASP A 524 -13.81 -11.89 49.26
C ASP A 524 -12.89 -11.63 50.47
N ALA A 525 -12.61 -10.35 50.71
CA ALA A 525 -12.66 -9.75 52.05
C ALA A 525 -12.87 -8.22 51.95
N LEU A 526 -13.73 -7.72 52.85
CA LEU A 526 -14.38 -6.41 52.90
C LEU A 526 -13.55 -5.32 53.61
N SER A 527 -14.04 -4.07 53.46
CA SER A 527 -14.01 -2.96 54.45
C SER A 527 -12.68 -2.17 54.51
N VAL A 528 -12.64 -0.83 54.42
CA VAL A 528 -13.47 0.20 55.07
C VAL A 528 -13.45 1.49 54.21
N ASN A 529 -14.61 2.09 53.99
CA ASN A 529 -14.78 3.49 53.57
C ASN A 529 -14.83 4.40 54.81
N SER A 530 -14.28 5.62 54.74
CA SER A 530 -14.72 6.74 55.59
C SER A 530 -14.40 8.10 54.95
N MET A 531 -15.46 8.81 54.54
CA MET A 531 -15.50 10.24 54.21
C MET A 531 -16.79 10.86 54.79
N ASP A 532 -16.60 12.00 55.46
CA ASP A 532 -17.43 13.20 55.67
C ASP A 532 -18.78 13.24 56.46
N ALA A 533 -18.73 14.04 57.56
CA ALA A 533 -19.63 15.13 58.07
C ALA A 533 -21.17 14.89 58.25
N PRO A 534 -21.97 15.70 59.03
CA PRO A 534 -21.75 17.06 59.60
C PRO A 534 -22.29 17.37 61.04
N SER A 535 -22.02 18.61 61.48
CA SER A 535 -22.57 19.48 62.57
C SER A 535 -23.59 18.98 63.61
N THR A 536 -23.43 19.42 64.89
CA THR A 536 -24.45 20.09 65.76
C THR A 536 -23.94 20.35 67.20
N PHE A 537 -23.87 21.64 67.58
CA PHE A 537 -24.08 22.30 68.89
C PHE A 537 -23.30 21.99 70.21
N SER A 538 -22.76 23.09 70.77
CA SER A 538 -22.74 23.52 72.20
C SER A 538 -21.48 23.22 73.07
N PRO A 539 -21.19 24.01 74.14
CA PRO A 539 -20.03 24.91 74.17
C PRO A 539 -19.13 24.78 75.43
N ASP A 540 -18.11 25.66 75.51
CA ASP A 540 -17.50 26.23 76.72
C ASP A 540 -16.35 25.50 77.46
N VAL A 541 -15.14 26.09 77.36
CA VAL A 541 -14.34 26.71 78.46
C VAL A 541 -12.81 26.47 78.34
N ASN A 542 -12.12 27.59 78.08
CA ASN A 542 -10.77 28.05 78.47
C ASN A 542 -9.48 27.29 78.10
N GLY A 543 -8.60 28.00 77.38
CA GLY A 543 -7.14 27.81 77.47
C GLY A 543 -6.29 28.57 76.45
N PHE A 544 -6.04 29.86 76.71
CA PHE A 544 -4.91 30.70 76.23
C PHE A 544 -4.77 31.03 74.71
N PRO A 545 -4.64 32.33 74.35
CA PRO A 545 -4.25 32.75 73.01
C PRO A 545 -2.73 32.71 72.89
N ILE A 546 -2.19 31.74 72.17
CA ILE A 546 -0.83 31.86 71.62
C ILE A 546 -0.99 32.65 70.32
N SER A 547 -0.39 33.85 70.30
CA SER A 547 -0.20 34.67 69.12
C SER A 547 0.13 33.81 67.91
N ILE A 548 -0.78 33.80 66.93
CA ILE A 548 -0.50 33.45 65.55
C ILE A 548 0.47 34.53 65.06
N ALA A 549 1.75 34.33 65.37
CA ALA A 549 2.83 35.00 64.70
C ALA A 549 2.67 34.63 63.23
N THR A 550 2.13 35.57 62.47
CA THR A 550 2.34 35.76 61.04
C THR A 550 3.33 34.75 60.50
N GLU A 551 2.81 33.63 60.01
CA GLU A 551 3.58 32.76 59.11
C GLU A 551 4.15 33.71 58.07
N SER A 552 5.47 33.83 58.08
CA SER A 552 6.21 34.55 57.07
C SER A 552 5.81 33.91 55.75
N ARG A 553 4.80 34.52 55.11
CA ARG A 553 4.21 34.15 53.84
C ARG A 553 5.38 33.93 52.91
N ASN A 554 5.64 32.67 52.59
CA ASN A 554 6.84 32.30 51.88
C ASN A 554 6.56 32.53 50.39
N ILE A 555 6.71 33.80 49.99
CA ILE A 555 6.33 34.32 48.66
C ILE A 555 6.91 33.45 47.55
N PHE A 556 8.12 32.91 47.73
CA PHE A 556 8.75 32.01 46.75
C PHE A 556 8.00 30.69 46.55
N TYR A 557 7.53 30.05 47.63
CA TYR A 557 6.73 28.83 47.51
C TYR A 557 5.35 29.13 46.91
N GLU A 558 4.77 30.28 47.24
CA GLU A 558 3.48 30.71 46.69
C GLU A 558 3.61 31.02 45.18
N GLU A 559 4.69 31.68 44.75
CA GLU A 559 5.00 31.90 43.33
C GLU A 559 5.26 30.59 42.57
N GLU A 560 5.97 29.64 43.17
CA GLU A 560 6.25 28.35 42.52
C GLU A 560 4.98 27.48 42.44
N LEU A 561 4.08 27.56 43.44
CA LEU A 561 2.77 26.92 43.39
C LEU A 561 1.92 27.52 42.25
N LEU A 562 1.87 28.85 42.15
CA LEU A 562 1.13 29.55 41.10
C LEU A 562 1.67 29.24 39.70
N LYS A 563 2.99 29.03 39.57
CA LYS A 563 3.62 28.60 38.32
C LYS A 563 3.21 27.18 37.94
N LYS A 564 3.17 26.27 38.91
CA LYS A 564 2.69 24.90 38.71
C LYS A 564 1.20 24.84 38.42
N GLU A 565 0.40 25.66 39.08
CA GLU A 565 -1.04 25.78 38.78
C GLU A 565 -1.28 26.33 37.37
N ARG A 566 -0.47 27.29 36.92
CA ARG A 566 -0.51 27.78 35.53
C ARG A 566 -0.13 26.69 34.54
N GLU A 567 0.94 25.94 34.79
CA GLU A 567 1.37 24.82 33.94
C GLU A 567 0.29 23.73 33.87
N ILE A 568 -0.32 23.36 35.00
CA ILE A 568 -1.44 22.42 35.04
C ILE A 568 -2.64 22.96 34.26
N GLN A 569 -2.94 24.25 34.38
CA GLN A 569 -4.03 24.87 33.64
C GLN A 569 -3.76 24.89 32.12
N GLU A 570 -2.54 25.20 31.71
CA GLU A 570 -2.09 25.11 30.32
C GLU A 570 -2.21 23.68 29.78
N LEU A 571 -1.74 22.68 30.53
CA LEU A 571 -1.87 21.26 30.15
C LEU A 571 -3.33 20.81 30.05
N ARG A 572 -4.20 21.29 30.96
CA ARG A 572 -5.66 21.04 30.89
C ARG A 572 -6.27 21.69 29.65
N ASN A 573 -5.89 22.93 29.33
CA ASN A 573 -6.37 23.63 28.13
C ASN A 573 -5.93 22.91 26.86
N VAL A 574 -4.65 22.51 26.76
CA VAL A 574 -4.12 21.74 25.62
C VAL A 574 -4.83 20.40 25.49
N SER A 575 -5.05 19.68 26.60
CA SER A 575 -5.80 18.43 26.62
C SER A 575 -7.24 18.59 26.11
N GLN A 576 -7.94 19.64 26.57
CA GLN A 576 -9.27 19.98 26.08
C GLN A 576 -9.27 20.31 24.58
N GLU A 577 -8.31 21.12 24.12
CA GLU A 577 -8.15 21.49 22.70
C GLU A 577 -7.92 20.26 21.81
N HIS A 578 -7.05 19.34 22.23
CA HIS A 578 -6.85 18.07 21.51
C HIS A 578 -8.11 17.20 21.53
N GLY A 579 -8.85 17.19 22.64
CA GLY A 579 -10.15 16.51 22.72
C GLY A 579 -11.20 17.09 21.77
N TYR A 580 -11.22 18.41 21.58
CA TYR A 580 -12.09 19.05 20.57
C TYR A 580 -11.66 18.70 19.15
N ARG A 581 -10.37 18.82 18.82
CA ARG A 581 -9.84 18.46 17.50
C ARG A 581 -10.11 17.00 17.13
N LEU A 582 -10.00 16.09 18.11
CA LEU A 582 -10.30 14.68 17.90
C LEU A 582 -11.78 14.48 17.53
N ARG A 583 -12.70 15.08 18.29
CA ARG A 583 -14.14 15.01 18.01
C ARG A 583 -14.49 15.63 16.66
N GLU A 584 -13.88 16.76 16.29
CA GLU A 584 -14.08 17.39 14.98
C GLU A 584 -13.58 16.49 13.85
N MET A 585 -12.41 15.86 14.02
CA MET A 585 -11.86 14.92 13.05
C MET A 585 -12.76 13.67 12.90
N GLU A 586 -13.24 13.12 14.00
CA GLU A 586 -14.19 11.99 14.01
C GLU A 586 -15.50 12.37 13.30
N GLN A 587 -16.05 13.55 13.60
CA GLN A 587 -17.25 14.05 12.93
C GLN A 587 -17.03 14.24 11.42
N ALA A 588 -15.89 14.81 11.02
CA ALA A 588 -15.54 15.00 9.61
C ALA A 588 -15.36 13.64 8.88
N ALA A 589 -14.80 12.64 9.55
CA ALA A 589 -14.67 11.29 9.00
C ALA A 589 -16.04 10.64 8.77
N ILE A 590 -16.94 10.73 9.75
CA ILE A 590 -18.31 10.20 9.63
C ILE A 590 -19.07 10.89 8.49
N VAL A 591 -18.95 12.21 8.34
CA VAL A 591 -19.59 12.95 7.23
C VAL A 591 -19.09 12.46 5.88
N LYS A 592 -17.77 12.30 5.71
CA LYS A 592 -17.19 11.75 4.48
C LYS A 592 -17.66 10.31 4.21
N GLU A 593 -17.74 9.48 5.23
CA GLU A 593 -18.23 8.10 5.10
C GLU A 593 -19.69 8.07 4.66
N LEU A 594 -20.54 8.95 5.21
CA LEU A 594 -21.93 9.12 4.79
C LEU A 594 -22.04 9.60 3.34
N GLU A 595 -21.20 10.53 2.90
CA GLU A 595 -21.15 10.99 1.51
C GLU A 595 -20.74 9.88 0.55
N HIS A 596 -19.70 9.12 0.90
CA HIS A 596 -19.27 7.94 0.13
C HIS A 596 -20.37 6.88 0.07
N HIS A 597 -21.08 6.64 1.19
CA HIS A 597 -22.18 5.71 1.22
C HIS A 597 -23.30 6.12 0.25
N LYS A 598 -23.72 7.40 0.28
CA LYS A 598 -24.71 7.94 -0.66
C LYS A 598 -24.27 7.79 -2.12
N MET A 599 -22.99 8.05 -2.42
CA MET A 599 -22.47 7.88 -3.77
C MET A 599 -22.50 6.41 -4.21
N ILE A 600 -22.13 5.49 -3.31
CA ILE A 600 -22.19 4.04 -3.58
C ILE A 600 -23.63 3.60 -3.82
N GLU A 601 -24.60 4.09 -3.04
CA GLU A 601 -26.02 3.80 -3.25
C GLU A 601 -26.50 4.30 -4.62
N SER A 602 -26.19 5.55 -4.99
CA SER A 602 -26.51 6.11 -6.30
C SER A 602 -25.91 5.29 -7.46
N MET A 603 -24.64 4.90 -7.37
CA MET A 603 -24.00 4.05 -8.38
C MET A 603 -24.62 2.65 -8.44
N ARG A 604 -25.03 2.08 -7.28
CA ARG A 604 -25.72 0.79 -7.24
C ARG A 604 -27.08 0.88 -7.93
N GLU A 605 -27.83 1.95 -7.69
CA GLU A 605 -29.09 2.22 -8.37
C GLU A 605 -28.90 2.32 -9.88
N GLU A 606 -27.92 3.09 -10.35
CA GLU A 606 -27.62 3.21 -11.78
C GLU A 606 -27.21 1.87 -12.40
N ILE A 607 -26.40 1.06 -11.71
CA ILE A 607 -26.07 -0.30 -12.14
C ILE A 607 -27.33 -1.16 -12.23
N THR A 608 -28.26 -1.06 -11.28
CA THR A 608 -29.52 -1.81 -11.35
C THR A 608 -30.40 -1.34 -12.50
N GLU A 609 -30.45 -0.05 -12.78
CA GLU A 609 -31.19 0.52 -13.90
C GLU A 609 -30.61 0.04 -15.24
N LEU A 610 -29.29 0.10 -15.41
CA LEU A 610 -28.60 -0.40 -16.60
C LEU A 610 -28.78 -1.91 -16.77
N LYS A 611 -28.72 -2.69 -15.69
CA LYS A 611 -29.02 -4.13 -15.73
C LYS A 611 -30.46 -4.39 -16.16
N ASN A 612 -31.43 -3.63 -15.66
CA ASN A 612 -32.83 -3.77 -16.05
C ASN A 612 -33.04 -3.43 -17.53
N LYS A 613 -32.41 -2.36 -18.03
CA LYS A 613 -32.41 -2.00 -19.47
C LYS A 613 -31.77 -3.09 -20.33
N LEU A 614 -30.66 -3.67 -19.89
CA LEU A 614 -29.99 -4.75 -20.62
C LEU A 614 -30.84 -6.02 -20.68
N VAL A 615 -31.49 -6.39 -19.57
CA VAL A 615 -32.41 -7.55 -19.53
C VAL A 615 -33.55 -7.34 -20.52
N LEU A 616 -34.19 -6.16 -20.51
CA LEU A 616 -35.28 -5.83 -21.44
C LEU A 616 -34.85 -5.93 -22.92
N LEU A 617 -33.61 -5.53 -23.23
CA LEU A 617 -33.05 -5.62 -24.60
C LEU A 617 -32.63 -7.05 -24.98
N SER A 618 -32.28 -7.89 -24.01
CA SER A 618 -31.80 -9.26 -24.24
C SER A 618 -32.93 -10.27 -24.39
N THR A 619 -34.10 -10.02 -23.80
CA THR A 619 -35.27 -10.89 -23.91
C THR A 619 -36.19 -10.42 -25.04
N GLY A 620 -35.93 -10.89 -26.27
CA GLY A 620 -36.71 -10.51 -27.46
C GLY A 620 -38.23 -10.68 -27.33
N GLY A 621 -38.70 -11.61 -26.49
CA GLY A 621 -40.13 -11.86 -26.26
C GLY A 621 -40.85 -10.78 -25.43
N GLU A 622 -40.17 -10.06 -24.54
CA GLU A 622 -40.79 -8.99 -23.74
C GLU A 622 -41.08 -7.75 -24.60
N MET A 623 -40.23 -7.47 -25.60
CA MET A 623 -40.43 -6.39 -26.57
C MET A 623 -41.56 -6.68 -27.55
N GLU A 624 -41.75 -7.94 -27.97
CA GLU A 624 -42.89 -8.34 -28.79
C GLU A 624 -44.22 -8.24 -28.02
N TYR A 625 -44.23 -8.66 -26.75
CA TYR A 625 -45.38 -8.49 -25.85
C TYR A 625 -45.71 -7.00 -25.66
N LEU A 626 -44.70 -6.16 -25.42
CA LEU A 626 -44.89 -4.72 -25.25
C LEU A 626 -45.39 -4.06 -26.54
N ARG A 627 -44.90 -4.48 -27.71
CA ARG A 627 -45.38 -4.04 -29.02
C ARG A 627 -46.85 -4.41 -29.23
N ASN A 628 -47.25 -5.64 -28.90
CA ASN A 628 -48.63 -6.11 -29.05
C ASN A 628 -49.59 -5.34 -28.13
N ILE A 629 -49.19 -5.10 -26.88
CA ILE A 629 -49.97 -4.32 -25.92
C ILE A 629 -50.02 -2.84 -26.29
N PHE A 630 -48.94 -2.27 -26.84
CA PHE A 630 -48.94 -0.89 -27.34
C PHE A 630 -49.91 -0.70 -28.50
N ILE A 631 -49.96 -1.67 -29.43
CA ILE A 631 -50.96 -1.67 -30.50
C ILE A 631 -52.36 -1.74 -29.90
N GLN A 632 -52.59 -2.59 -28.89
CA GLN A 632 -53.88 -2.69 -28.20
C GLN A 632 -54.25 -1.37 -27.49
N PHE A 633 -53.28 -0.66 -26.90
CA PHE A 633 -53.48 0.65 -26.27
C PHE A 633 -54.00 1.71 -27.25
N ILE A 634 -53.40 1.77 -28.45
CA ILE A 634 -53.79 2.73 -29.50
C ILE A 634 -55.23 2.47 -29.97
N HIS A 635 -55.62 1.20 -30.11
CA HIS A 635 -56.96 0.80 -30.59
C HIS A 635 -58.03 0.78 -29.49
N SER A 636 -57.64 0.87 -28.22
CA SER A 636 -58.58 0.89 -27.10
C SER A 636 -59.27 2.26 -27.02
N ASN A 637 -60.60 2.31 -27.03
CA ASN A 637 -61.35 3.58 -26.85
C ASN A 637 -61.86 3.80 -25.41
N ASN A 638 -61.67 2.83 -24.52
CA ASN A 638 -62.11 2.90 -23.13
C ASN A 638 -60.97 3.39 -22.20
N SER A 639 -61.23 4.46 -21.44
CA SER A 639 -60.26 5.06 -20.50
C SER A 639 -59.76 4.05 -19.44
N SER A 640 -60.64 3.20 -18.93
CA SER A 640 -60.28 2.16 -17.95
C SER A 640 -59.39 1.08 -18.55
N ALA A 641 -59.66 0.66 -19.80
CA ALA A 641 -58.83 -0.29 -20.51
C ALA A 641 -57.44 0.29 -20.83
N LYS A 642 -57.38 1.56 -21.24
CA LYS A 642 -56.11 2.29 -21.44
C LYS A 642 -55.27 2.35 -20.18
N LYS A 643 -55.88 2.61 -19.02
CA LYS A 643 -55.18 2.66 -17.72
C LYS A 643 -54.62 1.30 -17.30
N ASN A 644 -55.40 0.23 -17.47
CA ASN A 644 -54.95 -1.13 -17.17
C ASN A 644 -53.82 -1.58 -18.11
N ILE A 645 -53.91 -1.22 -19.40
CA ILE A 645 -52.85 -1.46 -20.38
C ILE A 645 -51.59 -0.66 -20.01
N LEU A 646 -51.70 0.62 -19.64
CA LEU A 646 -50.59 1.43 -19.16
C LEU A 646 -49.90 0.85 -17.93
N ARG A 647 -50.66 0.30 -16.96
CA ARG A 647 -50.09 -0.44 -15.82
C ARG A 647 -49.32 -1.68 -16.28
N ALA A 648 -49.89 -2.48 -17.18
CA ALA A 648 -49.24 -3.67 -17.71
C ALA A 648 -47.93 -3.32 -18.45
N MET A 649 -47.94 -2.24 -19.25
CA MET A 649 -46.73 -1.72 -19.89
C MET A 649 -45.72 -1.20 -18.87
N GLY A 650 -46.17 -0.49 -17.83
CA GLY A 650 -45.31 -0.01 -16.76
C GLY A 650 -44.65 -1.12 -15.95
N MET A 651 -45.35 -2.23 -15.72
CA MET A 651 -44.78 -3.41 -15.06
C MET A 651 -43.77 -4.13 -15.97
N ALA A 652 -44.09 -4.30 -17.26
CA ALA A 652 -43.19 -4.91 -18.23
C ALA A 652 -41.90 -4.08 -18.41
N LEU A 653 -42.01 -2.75 -18.37
CA LEU A 653 -40.88 -1.82 -18.42
C LEU A 653 -40.18 -1.61 -17.07
N LYS A 654 -40.66 -2.23 -16.00
CA LYS A 654 -40.13 -2.10 -14.62
C LYS A 654 -39.98 -0.64 -14.18
N LEU A 655 -41.00 0.19 -14.45
CA LEU A 655 -41.02 1.59 -14.02
C LEU A 655 -40.92 1.72 -12.50
N THR A 656 -40.29 2.79 -12.04
CA THR A 656 -40.11 3.07 -10.62
C THR A 656 -41.47 3.28 -9.91
N PRO A 657 -41.54 3.10 -8.58
CA PRO A 657 -42.78 3.30 -7.82
C PRO A 657 -43.37 4.71 -7.98
N ASN A 658 -42.53 5.72 -8.21
CA ASN A 658 -42.95 7.10 -8.44
C ASN A 658 -43.59 7.28 -9.82
N GLU A 659 -43.05 6.64 -10.86
CA GLU A 659 -43.61 6.66 -12.21
C GLU A 659 -44.92 5.86 -12.29
N MET A 660 -45.01 4.74 -11.58
CA MET A 660 -46.24 3.95 -11.49
C MET A 660 -47.39 4.75 -10.83
N LYS A 661 -47.08 5.58 -9.82
CA LYS A 661 -48.05 6.50 -9.20
C LYS A 661 -48.60 7.55 -10.18
N ILE A 662 -47.78 8.03 -11.12
CA ILE A 662 -48.21 8.99 -12.14
C ILE A 662 -49.21 8.34 -13.10
N ILE A 663 -48.97 7.08 -13.48
CA ILE A 663 -49.90 6.28 -14.29
C ILE A 663 -51.22 6.04 -13.53
N ASP A 664 -51.14 5.84 -12.21
CA ASP A 664 -52.31 5.68 -11.35
C ASP A 664 -53.13 6.96 -11.13
N SER A 665 -52.50 8.13 -11.25
CA SER A 665 -53.16 9.43 -11.11
C SER A 665 -53.86 9.93 -12.38
N LYS A 666 -53.57 9.35 -13.55
CA LYS A 666 -54.28 9.59 -14.81
C LYS A 666 -55.43 8.60 -15.00
#